data_AF-A0A842MLQ9-F1
#
_entry.id   AF-A0A842MLQ9-F1
#
_cell.length_a   1.000
_cell.length_b   1.000
_cell.length_c   1.000
_cell.angle_alpha   90.00
_cell.angle_beta   90.00
_cell.angle_gamma   90.00
#
_symmetry.space_group_name_H-M   'P 1'
#
loop_
_entity.id
_entity.type
_entity.pdbx_description
1 polymer ?
#
loop_
_entity_poly.entity_id
_entity_poly.type
_entity_poly.pdbx_seq_one_letter_code
_entity_poly.pdbx_strand_id
1 'polypeptide(L)'
;MKKYALLIVFILLLPDAIPDDFIVDGGSIQSAINSAKEGDTIFIKEGVYRENIVVDKSLKIYGIGRVVIDGCGKTAIKIKGDFVSISNIEFFNSSDAIILFEGENCSIEKSKIYRGRYGIVGNATYIKDCVVFECGGGISANNSFLENCEIYKCGIGVELIQKNKVLNCKIYTCGIGVYGEQSSENIIEKCSVYKCNNNQGEIFFINSISNTIKDCNISYGSFGIKIVCSKEIEIKDCRIIDSRYGLKLEESEGIKVNKCLIKSCRFGVSLEKSRNISINYNDIIESEMYSIESSYSFCDARRNYWGKIFPNNFHRKLSMIKCIPWLLEPIYKENFSMEIYRRDEKRIDEMNKKIDFLKIETDDFDPLVDINVGVKIERIRFPKKEKFEILIDGNRNSSIFYGDENPEVIFWQNVDDKKQFVEISFISDFKRFNIFYDLATGSWFGDDFIGDGDGYGHIRFSNYEIWFDVTYNDYDNDRLTYWEEINIYHTNPYESDYGIDYDNDGVSIEWEDKYGYSPFSAENHSLLDPDNDGLSNLEEYYMRYNLSNPFAKDIFIEIDYMPQYRIYNESIQMLYDAFSKHNIALHIEVDDELPYFERIYYKEARDFYWNYFLNYDVNNPKHGIYHYIILVAYGPGARGGNAFVGFDNCDSILLACRYINDWRVGEKRKIAYASLLMHELGHNLGLFEDDFGGIDNESCNAPWLAGYWKYANYKSCLNYRYSFELIDYSDGGNGINDFNDWDKIDLSFFKNSYYYE
;
A
#
# COMPACT_ATOMS: atom_id res chain seq x y z
N MET A 1 -54.98 38.36 43.52
CA MET A 1 -54.05 39.15 42.66
C MET A 1 -52.58 38.98 43.08
N LYS A 2 -52.03 37.74 43.13
CA LYS A 2 -50.60 37.48 43.39
C LYS A 2 -50.16 36.14 42.77
N LYS A 3 -50.36 35.97 41.45
CA LYS A 3 -49.81 34.82 40.69
C LYS A 3 -49.28 35.17 39.28
N TYR A 4 -49.29 36.44 38.88
CA TYR A 4 -48.82 36.87 37.55
C TYR A 4 -47.53 37.72 37.57
N ALA A 5 -46.94 37.97 38.75
CA ALA A 5 -45.75 38.83 38.87
C ALA A 5 -44.42 38.08 38.80
N LEU A 6 -44.41 36.74 38.81
CA LEU A 6 -43.17 35.95 38.77
C LEU A 6 -42.74 35.52 37.34
N LEU A 7 -43.64 35.62 36.35
CA LEU A 7 -43.35 35.23 34.97
C LEU A 7 -42.74 36.38 34.14
N ILE A 8 -42.89 37.63 34.59
CA ILE A 8 -42.40 38.82 33.88
C ILE A 8 -40.96 39.17 34.29
N VAL A 9 -40.48 38.70 35.44
CA VAL A 9 -39.09 38.93 35.90
C VAL A 9 -38.11 37.87 35.35
N PHE A 10 -38.60 36.70 34.91
CA PHE A 10 -37.75 35.67 34.29
C PHE A 10 -37.47 35.92 32.78
N ILE A 11 -38.26 36.78 32.13
CA ILE A 11 -38.04 37.19 30.74
C ILE A 11 -37.04 38.36 30.63
N LEU A 12 -36.73 39.04 31.74
CA LEU A 12 -35.80 40.18 31.80
C LEU A 12 -34.39 39.81 32.30
N LEU A 13 -34.08 38.52 32.42
CA LEU A 13 -32.76 37.99 32.81
C LEU A 13 -32.19 36.98 31.79
N LEU A 14 -32.80 36.87 30.60
CA LEU A 14 -32.12 36.23 29.48
C LEU A 14 -31.12 37.25 28.95
N PRO A 15 -29.80 36.96 28.91
CA PRO A 15 -28.91 37.77 28.11
C PRO A 15 -29.45 37.72 26.68
N ASP A 16 -29.67 38.90 26.09
CA ASP A 16 -29.82 39.07 24.65
C ASP A 16 -28.51 38.58 24.00
N ALA A 17 -28.37 37.28 23.81
CA ALA A 17 -27.36 36.71 22.93
C ALA A 17 -27.99 36.65 21.54
N ILE A 18 -28.09 37.82 20.90
CA ILE A 18 -28.23 37.86 19.44
C ILE A 18 -26.92 37.27 18.92
N PRO A 19 -26.94 36.16 18.16
CA PRO A 19 -25.73 35.58 17.60
C PRO A 19 -24.98 36.64 16.79
N ASP A 20 -23.71 36.86 17.11
CA ASP A 20 -22.83 37.73 16.33
C ASP A 20 -22.19 36.94 15.17
N ASP A 21 -22.10 37.57 14.00
CA ASP A 21 -21.42 37.00 12.83
C ASP A 21 -19.96 37.48 12.81
N PHE A 22 -19.01 36.55 12.92
CA PHE A 22 -17.59 36.83 12.78
C PHE A 22 -17.14 36.49 11.36
N ILE A 23 -16.37 37.37 10.70
CA ILE A 23 -15.79 37.10 9.38
C ILE A 23 -14.28 37.03 9.52
N VAL A 24 -13.70 35.90 9.12
CA VAL A 24 -12.26 35.66 9.05
C VAL A 24 -11.82 35.77 7.59
N ASP A 25 -11.00 36.77 7.28
CA ASP A 25 -10.44 37.02 5.95
C ASP A 25 -8.93 37.22 6.07
N GLY A 26 -8.15 36.20 5.73
CA GLY A 26 -6.69 36.17 5.90
C GLY A 26 -6.16 36.26 7.35
N GLY A 27 -7.06 36.32 8.35
CA GLY A 27 -6.72 36.38 9.78
C GLY A 27 -6.80 35.03 10.50
N SER A 28 -6.53 35.02 11.80
CA SER A 28 -6.59 33.78 12.60
C SER A 28 -8.02 33.33 12.90
N ILE A 29 -8.32 32.08 12.57
CA ILE A 29 -9.61 31.44 12.90
C ILE A 29 -9.75 31.29 14.42
N GLN A 30 -8.67 30.88 15.10
CA GLN A 30 -8.69 30.72 16.55
C GLN A 30 -9.01 32.03 17.29
N SER A 31 -8.51 33.16 16.79
CA SER A 31 -8.78 34.48 17.38
C SER A 31 -10.27 34.87 17.30
N ALA A 32 -10.95 34.51 16.20
CA ALA A 32 -12.39 34.70 16.06
C ALA A 32 -13.17 33.80 17.02
N ILE A 33 -12.81 32.52 17.13
CA ILE A 33 -13.42 31.57 18.09
C ILE A 33 -13.25 32.05 19.53
N ASN A 34 -12.06 32.56 19.90
CA ASN A 34 -11.79 33.08 21.23
C ASN A 34 -12.70 34.27 21.57
N SER A 35 -13.01 35.11 20.58
CA SER A 35 -13.83 36.31 20.73
C SER A 35 -15.33 36.03 20.72
N ALA A 36 -15.75 34.92 20.10
CA ALA A 36 -17.12 34.50 19.99
C ALA A 36 -17.70 33.97 21.32
N LYS A 37 -19.01 34.11 21.46
CA LYS A 37 -19.85 33.59 22.54
C LYS A 37 -20.58 32.32 22.07
N GLU A 38 -21.18 31.60 23.01
CA GLU A 38 -22.02 30.44 22.68
C GLU A 38 -23.17 30.83 21.74
N GLY A 39 -23.34 30.06 20.66
CA GLY A 39 -24.36 30.25 19.63
C GLY A 39 -23.96 31.12 18.45
N ASP A 40 -22.81 31.80 18.52
CA ASP A 40 -22.29 32.66 17.45
C ASP A 40 -21.91 31.87 16.20
N THR A 41 -21.80 32.59 15.07
CA THR A 41 -21.40 32.02 13.78
C THR A 41 -20.07 32.62 13.31
N ILE A 42 -19.13 31.75 12.94
CA ILE A 42 -17.84 32.09 12.33
C ILE A 42 -17.91 31.79 10.84
N PHE A 43 -17.78 32.81 10.01
CA PHE A 43 -17.63 32.74 8.57
C PHE A 43 -16.15 32.85 8.18
N ILE A 44 -15.61 31.85 7.49
CA ILE A 44 -14.22 31.84 7.03
C ILE A 44 -14.22 32.07 5.53
N LYS A 45 -13.49 33.07 5.05
CA LYS A 45 -13.34 33.35 3.62
C LYS A 45 -12.35 32.39 2.97
N GLU A 46 -12.42 32.27 1.65
CA GLU A 46 -11.50 31.48 0.83
C GLU A 46 -10.04 31.79 1.15
N GLY A 47 -9.24 30.74 1.30
CA GLY A 47 -7.85 30.83 1.71
C GLY A 47 -7.32 29.52 2.28
N VAL A 48 -6.00 29.46 2.43
CA VAL A 48 -5.29 28.37 3.12
C VAL A 48 -4.87 28.85 4.50
N TYR A 49 -5.34 28.16 5.53
CA TYR A 49 -5.12 28.48 6.93
C TYR A 49 -4.27 27.37 7.57
N ARG A 50 -3.05 27.72 8.00
CA ARG A 50 -2.14 26.82 8.70
C ARG A 50 -2.30 27.01 10.21
N GLU A 51 -3.31 26.37 10.79
CA GLU A 51 -3.69 26.52 12.19
C GLU A 51 -4.18 25.19 12.78
N ASN A 52 -3.97 25.00 14.08
CA ASN A 52 -4.58 23.92 14.87
C ASN A 52 -5.65 24.51 15.78
N ILE A 53 -6.91 24.28 15.45
CA ILE A 53 -8.05 24.97 16.03
C ILE A 53 -8.62 24.17 17.20
N VAL A 54 -8.97 24.86 18.29
CA VAL A 54 -9.72 24.31 19.42
C VAL A 54 -11.04 25.06 19.57
N VAL A 55 -12.15 24.33 19.51
CA VAL A 55 -13.50 24.85 19.70
C VAL A 55 -14.05 24.32 21.01
N ASP A 56 -14.14 25.16 22.04
CA ASP A 56 -14.53 24.78 23.40
C ASP A 56 -15.92 25.28 23.83
N LYS A 57 -16.67 25.86 22.89
CA LYS A 57 -18.00 26.44 23.10
C LYS A 57 -18.90 26.11 21.90
N SER A 58 -20.22 26.15 22.09
CA SER A 58 -21.18 25.89 21.02
C SER A 58 -21.10 26.98 19.95
N LEU A 59 -20.74 26.61 18.71
CA LEU A 59 -20.54 27.54 17.58
C LEU A 59 -21.02 26.94 16.27
N LYS A 60 -21.30 27.81 15.30
CA LYS A 60 -21.43 27.45 13.88
C LYS A 60 -20.20 27.96 13.14
N ILE A 61 -19.54 27.12 12.34
CA ILE A 61 -18.34 27.47 11.58
C ILE A 61 -18.60 27.12 10.11
N TYR A 62 -18.53 28.11 9.23
CA TYR A 62 -18.89 27.99 7.82
C TYR A 62 -17.82 28.58 6.90
N GLY A 63 -17.34 27.79 5.95
CA GLY A 63 -16.45 28.27 4.89
C GLY A 63 -17.22 28.93 3.73
N ILE A 64 -16.73 30.06 3.23
CA ILE A 64 -17.27 30.80 2.08
C ILE A 64 -16.23 30.73 0.94
N GLY A 65 -16.56 30.00 -0.11
CA GLY A 65 -15.61 29.69 -1.19
C GLY A 65 -14.77 28.47 -0.84
N ARG A 66 -13.54 28.39 -1.37
CA ARG A 66 -12.62 27.28 -1.07
C ARG A 66 -11.79 27.58 0.18
N VAL A 67 -12.24 27.11 1.34
CA VAL A 67 -11.48 27.22 2.60
C VAL A 67 -10.71 25.94 2.84
N VAL A 68 -9.39 26.06 3.04
CA VAL A 68 -8.51 24.93 3.34
C VAL A 68 -7.83 25.15 4.68
N ILE A 69 -7.92 24.17 5.58
CA ILE A 69 -7.23 24.17 6.87
C ILE A 69 -6.19 23.06 6.88
N ASP A 70 -4.93 23.45 6.95
CA ASP A 70 -3.75 22.57 7.02
C ASP A 70 -3.41 22.32 8.49
N GLY A 71 -3.53 21.06 8.92
CA GLY A 71 -3.21 20.62 10.28
C GLY A 71 -1.73 20.67 10.62
N CYS A 72 -0.84 20.90 9.65
CA CYS A 72 0.61 21.02 9.85
C CYS A 72 1.19 19.84 10.65
N GLY A 73 0.73 18.62 10.36
CA GLY A 73 1.13 17.39 11.05
C GLY A 73 0.45 17.16 12.40
N LYS A 74 -0.52 17.99 12.80
CA LYS A 74 -1.32 17.82 14.04
C LYS A 74 -2.81 17.85 13.71
N THR A 75 -3.66 17.58 14.71
CA THR A 75 -5.11 17.75 14.58
C THR A 75 -5.45 19.16 14.08
N ALA A 76 -6.08 19.24 12.92
CA ALA A 76 -6.48 20.51 12.31
C ALA A 76 -7.56 21.20 13.14
N ILE A 77 -8.55 20.44 13.63
CA ILE A 77 -9.58 20.97 14.52
C ILE A 77 -10.01 19.97 15.60
N LYS A 78 -9.93 20.40 16.86
CA LYS A 78 -10.40 19.68 18.04
C LYS A 78 -11.66 20.36 18.60
N ILE A 79 -12.76 19.63 18.63
CA ILE A 79 -14.07 20.12 19.07
C ILE A 79 -14.37 19.56 20.46
N LYS A 80 -14.27 20.42 21.47
CA LYS A 80 -14.57 20.12 22.88
C LYS A 80 -15.95 20.61 23.31
N GLY A 81 -16.46 21.66 22.67
CA GLY A 81 -17.79 22.19 22.95
C GLY A 81 -18.90 21.32 22.36
N ASP A 82 -20.04 21.26 23.05
CA ASP A 82 -21.23 20.58 22.54
C ASP A 82 -21.92 21.43 21.46
N PHE A 83 -22.73 20.77 20.62
CA PHE A 83 -23.56 21.44 19.60
C PHE A 83 -22.78 22.33 18.62
N VAL A 84 -21.53 21.96 18.32
CA VAL A 84 -20.72 22.65 17.30
C VAL A 84 -21.12 22.15 15.91
N SER A 85 -21.31 23.06 14.97
CA SER A 85 -21.65 22.74 13.57
C SER A 85 -20.59 23.28 12.62
N ILE A 86 -20.01 22.42 11.77
CA ILE A 86 -18.97 22.78 10.81
C ILE A 86 -19.48 22.51 9.40
N SER A 87 -19.24 23.41 8.44
CA SER A 87 -19.59 23.14 7.04
C SER A 87 -18.72 23.85 6.01
N ASN A 88 -18.55 23.18 4.85
CA ASN A 88 -17.92 23.70 3.64
C ASN A 88 -16.44 24.09 3.83
N ILE A 89 -15.65 23.18 4.40
CA ILE A 89 -14.21 23.38 4.64
C ILE A 89 -13.44 22.12 4.21
N GLU A 90 -12.28 22.31 3.58
CA GLU A 90 -11.30 21.26 3.31
C GLU A 90 -10.29 21.20 4.46
N PHE A 91 -10.02 20.01 5.01
CA PHE A 91 -9.05 19.79 6.08
C PHE A 91 -8.04 18.72 5.67
N PHE A 92 -6.75 18.94 5.93
CA PHE A 92 -5.73 17.95 5.59
C PHE A 92 -4.46 18.01 6.45
N ASN A 93 -3.57 17.03 6.26
CA ASN A 93 -2.22 16.98 6.83
C ASN A 93 -2.20 16.90 8.37
N SER A 94 -2.54 15.74 8.91
CA SER A 94 -2.53 15.46 10.35
C SER A 94 -1.93 14.10 10.70
N SER A 95 -0.93 14.07 11.57
CA SER A 95 -0.38 12.85 12.16
C SER A 95 -1.23 12.29 13.33
N ASP A 96 -2.37 12.90 13.62
CA ASP A 96 -3.41 12.37 14.51
C ASP A 96 -4.75 12.35 13.74
N ALA A 97 -5.89 12.45 14.41
CA ALA A 97 -7.16 12.78 13.76
C ALA A 97 -7.14 14.20 13.17
N ILE A 98 -7.48 14.37 11.89
CA ILE A 98 -7.66 15.69 11.26
C ILE A 98 -8.77 16.45 11.99
N ILE A 99 -9.89 15.76 12.25
CA ILE A 99 -11.02 16.27 13.02
C ILE A 99 -11.28 15.35 14.21
N LEU A 100 -11.23 15.91 15.42
CA LEU A 100 -11.48 15.18 16.66
C LEU A 100 -12.66 15.78 17.42
N PHE A 101 -13.75 15.02 17.54
CA PHE A 101 -14.91 15.38 18.36
C PHE A 101 -14.80 14.76 19.76
N GLU A 102 -14.60 15.61 20.76
CA GLU A 102 -14.69 15.29 22.19
C GLU A 102 -16.05 15.73 22.78
N GLY A 103 -16.68 16.78 22.22
CA GLY A 103 -18.02 17.25 22.59
C GLY A 103 -19.17 16.47 21.94
N GLU A 104 -20.37 16.56 22.50
CA GLU A 104 -21.55 15.80 22.07
C GLU A 104 -22.47 16.61 21.14
N ASN A 105 -23.28 15.90 20.34
CA ASN A 105 -24.30 16.48 19.45
C ASN A 105 -23.71 17.46 18.42
N CYS A 106 -22.47 17.25 18.04
CA CYS A 106 -21.79 18.06 17.03
C CYS A 106 -22.16 17.57 15.62
N SER A 107 -22.00 18.44 14.63
CA SER A 107 -22.22 18.11 13.23
C SER A 107 -21.12 18.64 12.31
N ILE A 108 -20.86 17.89 11.25
CA ILE A 108 -20.05 18.33 10.12
C ILE A 108 -20.76 17.98 8.82
N GLU A 109 -20.83 18.94 7.89
CA GLU A 109 -21.43 18.72 6.59
C GLU A 109 -20.71 19.35 5.40
N LYS A 110 -20.73 18.68 4.24
CA LYS A 110 -20.22 19.22 2.96
C LYS A 110 -18.73 19.58 3.02
N SER A 111 -17.94 18.79 3.75
CA SER A 111 -16.51 19.03 3.96
C SER A 111 -15.66 17.93 3.32
N LYS A 112 -14.42 18.26 2.98
CA LYS A 112 -13.42 17.30 2.50
C LYS A 112 -12.34 17.11 3.57
N ILE A 113 -11.97 15.87 3.85
CA ILE A 113 -11.01 15.52 4.89
C ILE A 113 -10.03 14.49 4.31
N TYR A 114 -8.73 14.79 4.28
CA TYR A 114 -7.77 13.89 3.62
C TYR A 114 -6.34 13.98 4.15
N ARG A 115 -5.52 12.96 3.92
CA ARG A 115 -4.12 12.88 4.37
C ARG A 115 -3.97 13.02 5.88
N GLY A 116 -4.54 12.07 6.60
CA GLY A 116 -4.40 12.00 8.06
C GLY A 116 -4.32 10.58 8.60
N ARG A 117 -3.69 10.40 9.77
CA ARG A 117 -3.73 9.13 10.50
C ARG A 117 -5.18 8.67 10.68
N TYR A 118 -6.02 9.60 11.11
CA TYR A 118 -7.47 9.48 11.04
C TYR A 118 -8.08 10.70 10.36
N GLY A 119 -9.12 10.52 9.54
CA GLY A 119 -9.89 11.61 8.98
C GLY A 119 -10.77 12.26 10.05
N ILE A 120 -11.80 11.53 10.48
CA ILE A 120 -12.73 11.99 11.52
C ILE A 120 -12.80 10.96 12.64
N VAL A 121 -12.58 11.41 13.87
CA VAL A 121 -12.91 10.62 15.07
C VAL A 121 -14.13 11.26 15.73
N GLY A 122 -15.27 10.58 15.62
CA GLY A 122 -16.59 11.06 16.01
C GLY A 122 -17.15 10.31 17.23
N ASN A 123 -17.62 11.07 18.21
CA ASN A 123 -18.43 10.58 19.33
C ASN A 123 -19.72 11.40 19.40
N ALA A 124 -20.88 10.73 19.42
CA ALA A 124 -22.18 11.42 19.42
C ALA A 124 -22.30 12.51 18.32
N THR A 125 -21.79 12.22 17.11
CA THR A 125 -21.61 13.19 16.03
C THR A 125 -22.49 12.88 14.82
N TYR A 126 -22.96 13.92 14.12
CA TYR A 126 -23.66 13.83 12.84
C TYR A 126 -22.72 14.22 11.69
N ILE A 127 -22.41 13.29 10.79
CA ILE A 127 -21.47 13.47 9.67
C ILE A 127 -22.26 13.30 8.37
N LYS A 128 -22.32 14.35 7.54
CA LYS A 128 -23.22 14.37 6.39
C LYS A 128 -22.61 14.97 5.13
N ASP A 129 -22.85 14.33 3.99
CA ASP A 129 -22.41 14.85 2.68
C ASP A 129 -20.89 15.17 2.65
N CYS A 130 -20.09 14.42 3.43
CA CYS A 130 -18.64 14.62 3.54
C CYS A 130 -17.89 13.65 2.61
N VAL A 131 -16.70 14.07 2.17
CA VAL A 131 -15.76 13.24 1.41
C VAL A 131 -14.50 13.02 2.25
N VAL A 132 -14.16 11.77 2.55
CA VAL A 132 -12.99 11.40 3.36
C VAL A 132 -12.09 10.45 2.57
N PHE A 133 -10.83 10.81 2.36
CA PHE A 133 -9.93 9.98 1.54
C PHE A 133 -8.46 10.07 1.93
N GLU A 134 -7.62 9.16 1.44
CA GLU A 134 -6.16 9.13 1.71
C GLU A 134 -5.85 9.23 3.20
N CYS A 135 -6.54 8.43 4.01
CA CYS A 135 -6.40 8.42 5.46
C CYS A 135 -6.16 7.00 5.95
N GLY A 136 -5.29 6.81 6.94
CA GLY A 136 -5.14 5.52 7.59
C GLY A 136 -6.49 4.97 8.07
N GLY A 137 -7.21 5.73 8.89
CA GLY A 137 -8.62 5.48 9.21
C GLY A 137 -9.49 6.63 8.70
N GLY A 138 -10.45 6.38 7.83
CA GLY A 138 -11.34 7.41 7.31
C GLY A 138 -12.21 8.01 8.42
N ILE A 139 -13.17 7.25 8.92
CA ILE A 139 -14.06 7.68 10.01
C ILE A 139 -14.11 6.64 11.11
N SER A 140 -13.72 7.01 12.34
CA SER A 140 -13.94 6.20 13.55
C SER A 140 -15.15 6.73 14.29
N ALA A 141 -16.19 5.92 14.44
CA ALA A 141 -17.51 6.34 14.88
C ALA A 141 -17.97 5.62 16.15
N ASN A 142 -18.41 6.41 17.13
CA ASN A 142 -19.09 5.95 18.33
C ASN A 142 -20.38 6.77 18.55
N ASN A 143 -21.52 6.08 18.73
CA ASN A 143 -22.82 6.70 18.93
C ASN A 143 -23.16 7.79 17.87
N SER A 144 -22.70 7.59 16.64
CA SER A 144 -22.70 8.61 15.59
C SER A 144 -23.59 8.24 14.41
N PHE A 145 -24.02 9.25 13.65
CA PHE A 145 -24.83 9.09 12.46
C PHE A 145 -24.10 9.64 11.24
N LEU A 146 -23.84 8.76 10.28
CA LEU A 146 -23.18 9.06 9.01
C LEU A 146 -24.23 8.98 7.89
N GLU A 147 -24.35 10.02 7.07
CA GLU A 147 -25.31 10.07 5.97
C GLU A 147 -24.69 10.62 4.69
N ASN A 148 -24.94 9.96 3.56
CA ASN A 148 -24.52 10.42 2.22
C ASN A 148 -23.03 10.75 2.08
N CYS A 149 -22.17 10.09 2.86
CA CYS A 149 -20.73 10.33 2.81
C CYS A 149 -20.06 9.45 1.74
N GLU A 150 -18.95 9.94 1.21
CA GLU A 150 -18.08 9.21 0.29
C GLU A 150 -16.71 9.00 0.96
N ILE A 151 -16.30 7.74 1.11
CA ILE A 151 -15.05 7.37 1.80
C ILE A 151 -14.23 6.44 0.89
N TYR A 152 -12.99 6.79 0.56
CA TYR A 152 -12.17 5.98 -0.33
C TYR A 152 -10.67 6.13 -0.10
N LYS A 153 -9.86 5.18 -0.60
CA LYS A 153 -8.38 5.21 -0.43
C LYS A 153 -8.00 5.38 1.05
N CYS A 154 -8.61 4.57 1.92
CA CYS A 154 -8.31 4.55 3.35
C CYS A 154 -7.96 3.14 3.80
N GLY A 155 -7.05 2.99 4.77
CA GLY A 155 -6.70 1.70 5.35
C GLY A 155 -7.91 1.03 5.97
N ILE A 156 -8.71 1.79 6.73
CA ILE A 156 -10.08 1.45 7.10
C ILE A 156 -10.98 2.60 6.66
N GLY A 157 -12.02 2.35 5.86
CA GLY A 157 -13.00 3.37 5.48
C GLY A 157 -13.79 3.86 6.70
N VAL A 158 -14.56 2.98 7.32
CA VAL A 158 -15.35 3.29 8.52
C VAL A 158 -15.11 2.26 9.63
N GLU A 159 -14.62 2.70 10.77
CA GLU A 159 -14.50 1.90 12.00
C GLU A 159 -15.73 2.17 12.90
N LEU A 160 -16.44 1.11 13.27
CA LEU A 160 -17.66 1.19 14.08
C LEU A 160 -17.45 0.62 15.48
N ILE A 161 -17.71 1.43 16.49
CA ILE A 161 -17.66 1.03 17.90
C ILE A 161 -19.06 0.58 18.35
N GLN A 162 -19.94 1.51 18.76
CA GLN A 162 -21.29 1.15 19.22
C GLN A 162 -22.36 2.14 18.79
N LYS A 163 -23.58 1.64 18.59
CA LYS A 163 -24.81 2.45 18.38
C LYS A 163 -24.71 3.45 17.24
N ASN A 164 -23.93 3.12 16.22
CA ASN A 164 -23.80 3.95 15.05
C ASN A 164 -24.86 3.64 14.00
N LYS A 165 -25.18 4.62 13.16
CA LYS A 165 -25.94 4.38 11.93
C LYS A 165 -25.21 4.99 10.73
N VAL A 166 -24.87 4.14 9.76
CA VAL A 166 -24.27 4.52 8.48
C VAL A 166 -25.35 4.35 7.41
N LEU A 167 -25.72 5.46 6.77
CA LEU A 167 -26.86 5.52 5.85
C LEU A 167 -26.46 6.10 4.50
N ASN A 168 -26.74 5.37 3.42
CA ASN A 168 -26.58 5.87 2.04
C ASN A 168 -25.16 6.36 1.73
N CYS A 169 -24.14 5.75 2.33
CA CYS A 169 -22.74 6.09 2.09
C CYS A 169 -22.15 5.22 0.96
N LYS A 170 -21.14 5.78 0.27
CA LYS A 170 -20.28 5.05 -0.68
C LYS A 170 -18.91 4.86 -0.05
N ILE A 171 -18.46 3.61 0.02
CA ILE A 171 -17.18 3.25 0.64
C ILE A 171 -16.43 2.34 -0.33
N TYR A 172 -15.26 2.74 -0.82
CA TYR A 172 -14.60 1.97 -1.88
C TYR A 172 -13.09 2.15 -1.93
N THR A 173 -12.38 1.16 -2.51
CA THR A 173 -10.92 1.22 -2.64
C THR A 173 -10.23 1.49 -1.29
N CYS A 174 -10.79 0.93 -0.22
CA CYS A 174 -10.19 0.95 1.10
C CYS A 174 -9.48 -0.39 1.36
N GLY A 175 -8.63 -0.47 2.39
CA GLY A 175 -8.17 -1.75 2.92
C GLY A 175 -9.33 -2.60 3.43
N ILE A 176 -10.09 -2.04 4.35
CA ILE A 176 -11.39 -2.56 4.79
C ILE A 176 -12.41 -1.46 4.59
N GLY A 177 -13.54 -1.76 3.95
CA GLY A 177 -14.62 -0.79 3.78
C GLY A 177 -15.23 -0.38 5.12
N VAL A 178 -15.87 -1.35 5.81
CA VAL A 178 -16.43 -1.16 7.14
C VAL A 178 -15.87 -2.21 8.11
N TYR A 179 -15.24 -1.75 9.17
CA TYR A 179 -14.64 -2.57 10.21
C TYR A 179 -15.37 -2.41 11.54
N GLY A 180 -15.61 -3.51 12.25
CA GLY A 180 -16.09 -3.48 13.62
C GLY A 180 -15.43 -4.57 14.47
N GLU A 181 -14.64 -4.14 15.44
CA GLU A 181 -14.02 -5.02 16.43
C GLU A 181 -14.60 -4.74 17.80
N GLN A 182 -15.06 -5.80 18.48
CA GLN A 182 -15.77 -5.67 19.76
C GLN A 182 -16.94 -4.68 19.69
N SER A 183 -17.54 -4.59 18.50
CA SER A 183 -18.54 -3.57 18.16
C SER A 183 -19.95 -4.04 18.48
N SER A 184 -20.88 -3.11 18.75
CA SER A 184 -22.25 -3.46 19.07
C SER A 184 -23.34 -2.49 18.62
N GLU A 185 -24.54 -3.02 18.34
CA GLU A 185 -25.74 -2.22 18.08
C GLU A 185 -25.59 -1.23 16.88
N ASN A 186 -24.71 -1.53 15.92
CA ASN A 186 -24.49 -0.71 14.75
C ASN A 186 -25.44 -1.08 13.60
N ILE A 187 -25.85 -0.08 12.82
CA ILE A 187 -26.72 -0.26 11.64
C ILE A 187 -26.02 0.30 10.40
N ILE A 188 -25.82 -0.55 9.40
CA ILE A 188 -25.33 -0.17 8.07
C ILE A 188 -26.51 -0.34 7.11
N GLU A 189 -26.99 0.76 6.52
CA GLU A 189 -28.23 0.78 5.73
C GLU A 189 -28.05 1.51 4.39
N LYS A 190 -28.47 0.88 3.29
CA LYS A 190 -28.45 1.49 1.93
C LYS A 190 -27.07 1.93 1.44
N CYS A 191 -26.00 1.36 1.98
CA CYS A 191 -24.64 1.71 1.58
C CYS A 191 -24.18 0.92 0.35
N SER A 192 -23.25 1.49 -0.40
CA SER A 192 -22.47 0.77 -1.43
C SER A 192 -21.04 0.61 -0.94
N VAL A 193 -20.59 -0.64 -0.78
CA VAL A 193 -19.23 -0.97 -0.30
C VAL A 193 -18.56 -1.88 -1.32
N TYR A 194 -17.51 -1.40 -1.99
CA TYR A 194 -16.97 -2.13 -3.14
C TYR A 194 -15.49 -1.89 -3.42
N LYS A 195 -14.85 -2.86 -4.08
CA LYS A 195 -13.46 -2.77 -4.57
C LYS A 195 -12.45 -2.49 -3.44
N CYS A 196 -12.70 -2.98 -2.23
CA CYS A 196 -11.75 -2.92 -1.13
C CYS A 196 -10.70 -4.04 -1.23
N ASN A 197 -9.63 -3.94 -0.43
CA ASN A 197 -8.48 -4.84 -0.49
C ASN A 197 -8.88 -6.31 -0.33
N ASN A 198 -8.18 -7.14 -1.11
CA ASN A 198 -8.43 -8.56 -1.26
C ASN A 198 -8.12 -9.44 -0.04
N ASN A 199 -7.63 -8.92 1.08
CA ASN A 199 -7.27 -9.78 2.20
C ASN A 199 -8.15 -9.68 3.44
N GLN A 200 -9.01 -8.67 3.56
CA GLN A 200 -9.68 -8.38 4.84
C GLN A 200 -11.21 -8.20 4.73
N GLY A 201 -11.72 -7.70 3.60
CA GLY A 201 -13.15 -7.71 3.24
C GLY A 201 -13.82 -6.33 3.13
N GLU A 202 -14.98 -6.29 2.47
CA GLU A 202 -15.79 -5.07 2.34
C GLU A 202 -16.42 -4.69 3.68
N ILE A 203 -17.08 -5.65 4.34
CA ILE A 203 -17.58 -5.50 5.71
C ILE A 203 -17.03 -6.61 6.58
N PHE A 204 -16.28 -6.25 7.62
CA PHE A 204 -15.64 -7.19 8.53
C PHE A 204 -16.00 -6.92 9.99
N PHE A 205 -16.70 -7.88 10.61
CA PHE A 205 -16.96 -7.91 12.05
C PHE A 205 -16.17 -9.00 12.77
N ILE A 206 -15.51 -8.62 13.86
CA ILE A 206 -14.81 -9.54 14.75
C ILE A 206 -15.22 -9.30 16.21
N ASN A 207 -15.43 -10.39 16.96
CA ASN A 207 -15.81 -10.33 18.38
C ASN A 207 -17.02 -9.40 18.67
N SER A 208 -17.92 -9.24 17.70
CA SER A 208 -18.95 -8.20 17.70
C SER A 208 -20.35 -8.79 17.95
N ILE A 209 -21.30 -7.95 18.38
CA ILE A 209 -22.63 -8.40 18.77
C ILE A 209 -23.75 -7.46 18.30
N SER A 210 -24.88 -8.02 17.84
CA SER A 210 -26.10 -7.25 17.58
C SER A 210 -25.96 -6.13 16.55
N ASN A 211 -25.13 -6.32 15.52
CA ASN A 211 -25.04 -5.39 14.38
C ASN A 211 -25.99 -5.80 13.25
N THR A 212 -26.44 -4.83 12.46
CA THR A 212 -27.37 -5.01 11.33
C THR A 212 -26.79 -4.45 10.05
N ILE A 213 -26.84 -5.23 8.98
CA ILE A 213 -26.51 -4.82 7.61
C ILE A 213 -27.78 -4.96 6.76
N LYS A 214 -28.25 -3.86 6.16
CA LYS A 214 -29.55 -3.83 5.50
C LYS A 214 -29.58 -3.01 4.21
N ASP A 215 -30.23 -3.53 3.17
CA ASP A 215 -30.42 -2.83 1.89
C ASP A 215 -29.10 -2.39 1.22
N CYS A 216 -27.97 -3.04 1.50
CA CYS A 216 -26.66 -2.65 0.99
C CYS A 216 -26.31 -3.33 -0.34
N ASN A 217 -25.49 -2.66 -1.15
CA ASN A 217 -24.83 -3.23 -2.32
C ASN A 217 -23.34 -3.46 -2.01
N ILE A 218 -22.89 -4.70 -2.08
CA ILE A 218 -21.56 -5.13 -1.67
C ILE A 218 -20.96 -5.94 -2.81
N SER A 219 -19.79 -5.55 -3.31
CA SER A 219 -19.25 -6.18 -4.53
C SER A 219 -17.76 -6.06 -4.65
N TYR A 220 -17.13 -6.96 -5.42
CA TYR A 220 -15.71 -6.88 -5.73
C TYR A 220 -14.88 -6.85 -4.46
N GLY A 221 -15.13 -7.82 -3.58
CA GLY A 221 -14.32 -8.03 -2.40
C GLY A 221 -13.89 -9.47 -2.30
N SER A 222 -12.70 -9.72 -1.78
CA SER A 222 -12.34 -11.10 -1.44
C SER A 222 -13.20 -11.67 -0.32
N PHE A 223 -13.70 -10.81 0.56
CA PHE A 223 -14.82 -11.15 1.43
C PHE A 223 -15.85 -10.05 1.33
N GLY A 224 -17.01 -10.32 0.72
CA GLY A 224 -18.12 -9.37 0.72
C GLY A 224 -18.55 -9.07 2.15
N ILE A 225 -18.87 -10.10 2.94
CA ILE A 225 -19.09 -9.96 4.38
C ILE A 225 -18.32 -11.05 5.13
N LYS A 226 -17.43 -10.63 6.03
CA LYS A 226 -16.67 -11.51 6.92
C LYS A 226 -17.12 -11.32 8.36
N ILE A 227 -17.42 -12.41 9.06
CA ILE A 227 -17.87 -12.40 10.45
C ILE A 227 -17.14 -13.48 11.23
N VAL A 228 -16.36 -13.06 12.22
CA VAL A 228 -15.50 -13.93 13.03
C VAL A 228 -15.84 -13.77 14.50
N CYS A 229 -16.00 -14.87 15.23
CA CYS A 229 -16.26 -14.90 16.68
C CYS A 229 -17.39 -13.98 17.15
N SER A 230 -18.40 -13.75 16.30
CA SER A 230 -19.42 -12.72 16.52
C SER A 230 -20.81 -13.33 16.71
N LYS A 231 -21.73 -12.55 17.29
CA LYS A 231 -23.05 -13.01 17.69
C LYS A 231 -24.17 -12.11 17.23
N GLU A 232 -25.33 -12.70 16.96
CA GLU A 232 -26.59 -11.95 16.77
C GLU A 232 -26.53 -10.90 15.65
N ILE A 233 -25.78 -11.16 14.58
CA ILE A 233 -25.70 -10.27 13.41
C ILE A 233 -26.86 -10.56 12.45
N GLU A 234 -27.52 -9.50 11.98
CA GLU A 234 -28.58 -9.59 10.97
C GLU A 234 -28.14 -8.98 9.63
N ILE A 235 -28.28 -9.75 8.56
CA ILE A 235 -28.00 -9.34 7.18
C ILE A 235 -29.30 -9.49 6.39
N LYS A 236 -29.80 -8.39 5.81
CA LYS A 236 -31.12 -8.40 5.21
C LYS A 236 -31.27 -7.50 3.99
N ASP A 237 -32.00 -7.96 2.98
CA ASP A 237 -32.35 -7.13 1.82
C ASP A 237 -31.09 -6.65 1.02
N CYS A 238 -29.95 -7.34 1.17
CA CYS A 238 -28.66 -6.95 0.57
C CYS A 238 -28.38 -7.63 -0.79
N ARG A 239 -27.54 -6.99 -1.59
CA ARG A 239 -26.92 -7.55 -2.81
C ARG A 239 -25.43 -7.74 -2.55
N ILE A 240 -24.95 -8.97 -2.68
CA ILE A 240 -23.55 -9.37 -2.46
C ILE A 240 -23.10 -10.09 -3.73
N ILE A 241 -22.27 -9.44 -4.54
CA ILE A 241 -21.97 -9.91 -5.90
C ILE A 241 -20.48 -9.92 -6.20
N ASP A 242 -20.05 -10.74 -7.16
CA ASP A 242 -18.70 -10.68 -7.76
C ASP A 242 -17.59 -10.62 -6.70
N SER A 243 -17.59 -11.59 -5.78
CA SER A 243 -16.72 -11.62 -4.61
C SER A 243 -16.16 -13.03 -4.41
N ARG A 244 -14.90 -13.19 -3.98
CA ARG A 244 -14.32 -14.52 -3.70
C ARG A 244 -15.19 -15.28 -2.70
N TYR A 245 -15.46 -14.66 -1.56
CA TYR A 245 -16.45 -15.12 -0.60
C TYR A 245 -17.59 -14.11 -0.53
N GLY A 246 -18.81 -14.50 -0.88
CA GLY A 246 -19.98 -13.65 -0.64
C GLY A 246 -20.18 -13.43 0.86
N LEU A 247 -20.30 -14.52 1.62
CA LEU A 247 -20.40 -14.50 3.08
C LEU A 247 -19.47 -15.53 3.73
N LYS A 248 -18.58 -15.09 4.62
CA LYS A 248 -17.67 -15.94 5.40
C LYS A 248 -17.99 -15.83 6.90
N LEU A 249 -18.42 -16.94 7.51
CA LEU A 249 -18.68 -17.03 8.95
C LEU A 249 -17.71 -18.01 9.63
N GLU A 250 -17.02 -17.55 10.66
CA GLU A 250 -16.07 -18.35 11.44
C GLU A 250 -16.40 -18.22 12.93
N GLU A 251 -16.53 -19.36 13.62
CA GLU A 251 -16.74 -19.43 15.08
C GLU A 251 -17.88 -18.52 15.60
N SER A 252 -18.92 -18.34 14.78
CA SER A 252 -19.98 -17.35 15.03
C SER A 252 -21.32 -18.00 15.38
N GLU A 253 -22.18 -17.24 16.07
CA GLU A 253 -23.45 -17.76 16.60
C GLU A 253 -24.63 -16.82 16.38
N GLY A 254 -25.79 -17.38 16.00
CA GLY A 254 -27.03 -16.59 15.94
C GLY A 254 -27.10 -15.63 14.76
N ILE A 255 -26.34 -15.88 13.69
CA ILE A 255 -26.31 -15.05 12.48
C ILE A 255 -27.56 -15.33 11.63
N LYS A 256 -28.22 -14.26 11.18
CA LYS A 256 -29.42 -14.33 10.34
C LYS A 256 -29.18 -13.64 9.00
N VAL A 257 -29.44 -14.35 7.92
CA VAL A 257 -29.32 -13.87 6.54
C VAL A 257 -30.65 -14.09 5.83
N ASN A 258 -31.31 -12.99 5.44
CA ASN A 258 -32.64 -13.05 4.87
C ASN A 258 -32.83 -12.11 3.68
N LYS A 259 -33.49 -12.57 2.61
CA LYS A 259 -33.77 -11.75 1.43
C LYS A 259 -32.52 -11.10 0.90
N CYS A 260 -31.48 -11.87 0.66
CA CYS A 260 -30.26 -11.38 0.03
C CYS A 260 -30.10 -12.02 -1.36
N LEU A 261 -29.48 -11.29 -2.27
CA LEU A 261 -28.95 -11.82 -3.52
C LEU A 261 -27.45 -12.04 -3.32
N ILE A 262 -27.00 -13.29 -3.39
CA ILE A 262 -25.58 -13.67 -3.39
C ILE A 262 -25.29 -14.28 -4.76
N LYS A 263 -24.55 -13.57 -5.62
CA LYS A 263 -24.43 -13.91 -7.04
C LYS A 263 -22.98 -13.81 -7.53
N SER A 264 -22.58 -14.69 -8.44
CA SER A 264 -21.25 -14.65 -9.08
C SER A 264 -20.09 -14.67 -8.09
N CYS A 265 -20.27 -15.30 -6.94
CA CYS A 265 -19.20 -15.46 -5.95
C CYS A 265 -18.48 -16.79 -6.16
N ARG A 266 -17.16 -16.85 -5.99
CA ARG A 266 -16.45 -18.13 -6.04
C ARG A 266 -16.99 -19.10 -4.99
N PHE A 267 -17.18 -18.60 -3.78
CA PHE A 267 -17.90 -19.25 -2.69
C PHE A 267 -19.08 -18.37 -2.27
N GLY A 268 -20.32 -18.86 -2.44
CA GLY A 268 -21.51 -18.11 -2.04
C GLY A 268 -21.57 -17.87 -0.53
N VAL A 269 -21.63 -18.96 0.24
CA VAL A 269 -21.59 -18.92 1.72
C VAL A 269 -20.59 -19.95 2.24
N SER A 270 -19.65 -19.50 3.07
CA SER A 270 -18.73 -20.37 3.83
C SER A 270 -19.03 -20.32 5.32
N LEU A 271 -19.15 -21.50 5.94
CA LEU A 271 -19.38 -21.67 7.38
C LEU A 271 -18.28 -22.52 8.02
N GLU A 272 -17.63 -22.00 9.04
CA GLU A 272 -16.67 -22.76 9.85
C GLU A 272 -17.01 -22.66 11.34
N LYS A 273 -17.14 -23.82 11.99
CA LYS A 273 -17.40 -23.98 13.44
C LYS A 273 -18.54 -23.08 13.96
N SER A 274 -19.53 -22.80 13.12
CA SER A 274 -20.58 -21.81 13.40
C SER A 274 -21.91 -22.49 13.72
N ARG A 275 -22.67 -21.94 14.65
CA ARG A 275 -23.89 -22.57 15.18
C ARG A 275 -25.07 -21.61 15.25
N ASN A 276 -26.29 -22.15 15.27
CA ASN A 276 -27.51 -21.36 15.31
C ASN A 276 -27.59 -20.35 14.14
N ILE A 277 -27.19 -20.77 12.93
CA ILE A 277 -27.17 -19.93 11.73
C ILE A 277 -28.47 -20.11 10.95
N SER A 278 -29.07 -19.01 10.51
CA SER A 278 -30.32 -18.99 9.72
C SER A 278 -30.06 -18.28 8.39
N ILE A 279 -30.10 -19.00 7.28
CA ILE A 279 -29.91 -18.44 5.93
C ILE A 279 -31.16 -18.81 5.14
N ASN A 280 -32.16 -17.93 5.09
CA ASN A 280 -33.46 -18.27 4.52
C ASN A 280 -33.98 -17.19 3.59
N TYR A 281 -34.69 -17.60 2.54
CA TYR A 281 -35.26 -16.69 1.54
C TYR A 281 -34.20 -15.83 0.88
N ASN A 282 -33.13 -16.45 0.40
CA ASN A 282 -32.09 -15.80 -0.38
C ASN A 282 -32.01 -16.43 -1.77
N ASP A 283 -31.52 -15.65 -2.73
CA ASP A 283 -31.09 -16.14 -4.03
C ASP A 283 -29.57 -16.32 -3.98
N ILE A 284 -29.09 -17.56 -3.95
CA ILE A 284 -27.67 -17.90 -3.95
C ILE A 284 -27.36 -18.58 -5.27
N ILE A 285 -26.87 -17.82 -6.24
CA ILE A 285 -26.83 -18.21 -7.64
C ILE A 285 -25.46 -17.98 -8.25
N GLU A 286 -25.17 -18.68 -9.35
CA GLU A 286 -23.95 -18.46 -10.15
C GLU A 286 -22.64 -18.58 -9.34
N SER A 287 -22.65 -19.36 -8.25
CA SER A 287 -21.43 -19.59 -7.49
C SER A 287 -20.48 -20.52 -8.25
N GLU A 288 -19.23 -20.11 -8.43
CA GLU A 288 -18.29 -20.83 -9.29
C GLU A 288 -17.88 -22.18 -8.71
N MET A 289 -17.52 -22.20 -7.41
CA MET A 289 -17.04 -23.40 -6.74
C MET A 289 -18.13 -24.02 -5.88
N TYR A 290 -18.58 -23.31 -4.84
CA TYR A 290 -19.61 -23.80 -3.94
C TYR A 290 -20.67 -22.73 -3.62
N SER A 291 -21.94 -23.09 -3.72
CA SER A 291 -23.04 -22.25 -3.24
C SER A 291 -23.08 -22.21 -1.71
N ILE A 292 -22.76 -23.34 -1.08
CA ILE A 292 -22.47 -23.41 0.35
C ILE A 292 -21.34 -24.37 0.62
N GLU A 293 -20.36 -23.93 1.40
CA GLU A 293 -19.39 -24.80 2.04
C GLU A 293 -19.49 -24.72 3.56
N SER A 294 -19.29 -25.85 4.23
CA SER A 294 -19.45 -25.92 5.68
C SER A 294 -18.51 -26.92 6.33
N SER A 295 -17.88 -26.51 7.43
CA SER A 295 -17.07 -27.34 8.31
C SER A 295 -17.55 -27.20 9.76
N TYR A 296 -17.85 -28.32 10.42
CA TYR A 296 -18.28 -28.38 11.83
C TYR A 296 -19.41 -27.40 12.21
N SER A 297 -20.35 -27.16 11.30
CA SER A 297 -21.35 -26.07 11.42
C SER A 297 -22.80 -26.55 11.41
N PHE A 298 -23.69 -25.74 12.01
CA PHE A 298 -25.13 -25.99 12.09
C PHE A 298 -25.92 -24.82 11.48
N CYS A 299 -26.63 -25.07 10.38
CA CYS A 299 -27.35 -24.02 9.65
C CYS A 299 -28.74 -24.48 9.16
N ASP A 300 -29.75 -23.62 9.35
CA ASP A 300 -31.03 -23.69 8.65
C ASP A 300 -30.96 -22.89 7.35
N ALA A 301 -30.67 -23.58 6.25
CA ALA A 301 -30.55 -23.03 4.89
C ALA A 301 -31.80 -23.30 4.03
N ARG A 302 -32.98 -23.47 4.64
CA ARG A 302 -34.24 -23.74 3.92
C ARG A 302 -34.76 -22.49 3.23
N ARG A 303 -35.60 -22.70 2.21
CA ARG A 303 -36.32 -21.66 1.48
C ARG A 303 -35.39 -20.68 0.77
N ASN A 304 -34.20 -21.11 0.36
CA ASN A 304 -33.36 -20.36 -0.59
C ASN A 304 -33.60 -20.87 -2.01
N TYR A 305 -33.38 -20.02 -3.00
CA TYR A 305 -33.22 -20.40 -4.40
C TYR A 305 -31.74 -20.59 -4.72
N TRP A 306 -31.40 -21.66 -5.42
CA TRP A 306 -30.00 -22.07 -5.66
C TRP A 306 -29.59 -21.97 -7.14
N GLY A 307 -30.34 -21.19 -7.94
CA GLY A 307 -30.06 -20.99 -9.37
C GLY A 307 -30.55 -22.12 -10.28
N LYS A 308 -30.97 -23.26 -9.72
CA LYS A 308 -31.45 -24.45 -10.44
C LYS A 308 -32.60 -25.12 -9.70
N ILE A 309 -33.31 -26.01 -10.42
CA ILE A 309 -34.43 -26.82 -9.86
C ILE A 309 -33.96 -27.68 -8.67
N PHE A 310 -32.72 -28.17 -8.70
CA PHE A 310 -32.09 -28.92 -7.61
C PHE A 310 -30.83 -28.19 -7.11
N PRO A 311 -30.62 -28.07 -5.79
CA PRO A 311 -29.38 -27.51 -5.25
C PRO A 311 -28.16 -28.31 -5.71
N ASN A 312 -27.13 -27.63 -6.23
CA ASN A 312 -25.86 -28.22 -6.65
C ASN A 312 -24.68 -27.44 -6.03
N ASN A 313 -23.45 -27.96 -6.15
CA ASN A 313 -22.22 -27.32 -5.67
C ASN A 313 -22.18 -27.11 -4.14
N PHE A 314 -22.54 -28.14 -3.36
CA PHE A 314 -22.51 -28.10 -1.90
C PHE A 314 -21.30 -28.88 -1.38
N HIS A 315 -20.53 -28.27 -0.48
CA HIS A 315 -19.45 -28.93 0.22
C HIS A 315 -19.74 -28.99 1.73
N ARG A 316 -19.64 -30.18 2.34
CA ARG A 316 -20.06 -30.40 3.72
C ARG A 316 -19.13 -31.36 4.46
N LYS A 317 -18.35 -30.81 5.40
CA LYS A 317 -17.47 -31.55 6.32
C LYS A 317 -18.07 -31.54 7.71
N LEU A 318 -18.56 -32.70 8.17
CA LEU A 318 -19.08 -32.91 9.54
C LEU A 318 -20.06 -31.81 10.02
N SER A 319 -20.92 -31.34 9.11
CA SER A 319 -21.86 -30.22 9.35
C SER A 319 -23.30 -30.68 9.17
N MET A 320 -24.25 -30.00 9.83
CA MET A 320 -25.69 -30.20 9.66
C MET A 320 -26.33 -28.98 9.00
N ILE A 321 -26.58 -29.09 7.69
CA ILE A 321 -27.21 -28.04 6.87
C ILE A 321 -28.60 -28.51 6.44
N LYS A 322 -29.66 -27.81 6.90
CA LYS A 322 -31.04 -28.09 6.48
C LYS A 322 -31.36 -27.26 5.24
N CYS A 323 -31.52 -27.89 4.07
CA CYS A 323 -31.81 -27.19 2.82
C CYS A 323 -33.24 -27.44 2.27
N ILE A 324 -34.01 -28.37 2.86
CA ILE A 324 -35.36 -28.75 2.39
C ILE A 324 -36.46 -28.18 3.30
N PRO A 325 -37.47 -27.49 2.75
CA PRO A 325 -37.69 -27.22 1.32
C PRO A 325 -36.79 -26.09 0.81
N TRP A 326 -36.49 -26.09 -0.50
CA TRP A 326 -35.86 -24.97 -1.22
C TRP A 326 -36.88 -24.29 -2.16
N LEU A 327 -36.56 -23.11 -2.69
CA LEU A 327 -37.41 -22.38 -3.64
C LEU A 327 -37.13 -22.86 -5.08
N LEU A 328 -38.18 -22.87 -5.91
CA LEU A 328 -38.08 -23.27 -7.32
C LEU A 328 -37.89 -22.09 -8.28
N GLU A 329 -38.16 -20.88 -7.80
CA GLU A 329 -38.04 -19.63 -8.56
C GLU A 329 -37.25 -18.61 -7.72
N PRO A 330 -36.49 -17.70 -8.38
CA PRO A 330 -35.77 -16.64 -7.69
C PRO A 330 -36.73 -15.64 -7.03
N ILE A 331 -36.27 -15.04 -5.94
CA ILE A 331 -36.93 -13.94 -5.25
C ILE A 331 -36.73 -12.63 -6.02
N TYR A 332 -35.55 -12.43 -6.61
CA TYR A 332 -35.19 -11.27 -7.42
C TYR A 332 -35.35 -11.58 -8.92
N LYS A 333 -36.07 -10.72 -9.66
CA LYS A 333 -36.19 -10.80 -11.12
C LYS A 333 -35.39 -9.65 -11.74
N GLU A 334 -34.27 -9.94 -12.41
CA GLU A 334 -33.45 -8.92 -13.07
C GLU A 334 -33.81 -8.77 -14.56
N ASN A 335 -33.98 -7.51 -15.01
CA ASN A 335 -33.91 -7.10 -16.41
C ASN A 335 -32.45 -6.79 -16.74
N PHE A 336 -31.85 -7.51 -17.69
CA PHE A 336 -30.45 -7.34 -18.09
C PHE A 336 -30.28 -6.27 -19.18
N SER A 337 -29.35 -5.33 -18.97
CA SER A 337 -28.67 -4.58 -20.03
C SER A 337 -27.18 -4.58 -19.70
N MET A 338 -26.38 -5.35 -20.45
CA MET A 338 -24.92 -5.28 -20.43
C MET A 338 -24.45 -4.39 -21.59
N GLU A 339 -23.65 -3.37 -21.29
CA GLU A 339 -22.76 -2.75 -22.27
C GLU A 339 -21.35 -3.29 -22.05
N ILE A 340 -20.75 -3.72 -23.16
CA ILE A 340 -19.41 -4.27 -23.30
C ILE A 340 -18.51 -3.13 -23.78
N TYR A 341 -17.40 -2.87 -23.10
CA TYR A 341 -16.25 -2.19 -23.70
C TYR A 341 -15.05 -3.13 -23.67
N ARG A 342 -14.63 -3.55 -24.87
CA ARG A 342 -13.28 -4.04 -25.19
C ARG A 342 -12.77 -3.17 -26.32
N ARG A 343 -11.52 -2.72 -26.25
CA ARG A 343 -10.71 -2.37 -27.42
C ARG A 343 -9.22 -2.57 -27.13
N ASP A 344 -8.60 -3.32 -28.04
CA ASP A 344 -7.18 -3.44 -28.34
C ASP A 344 -6.58 -2.05 -28.70
N GLU A 345 -5.27 -1.78 -28.71
CA GLU A 345 -4.25 -2.38 -29.60
C GLU A 345 -2.80 -1.90 -29.27
N LYS A 346 -1.83 -2.54 -29.94
CA LYS A 346 -0.37 -2.55 -29.75
C LYS A 346 0.46 -1.40 -30.39
N ARG A 347 1.69 -1.25 -29.86
CA ARG A 347 3.04 -1.01 -30.46
C ARG A 347 3.39 0.28 -31.24
N ILE A 348 4.54 0.87 -30.87
CA ILE A 348 5.63 1.45 -31.69
C ILE A 348 6.93 1.27 -30.87
N ASP A 349 7.93 0.44 -31.20
CA ASP A 349 9.03 0.47 -32.20
C ASP A 349 10.16 1.52 -32.02
N GLU A 350 11.31 0.98 -31.59
CA GLU A 350 12.72 1.28 -31.88
C GLU A 350 13.21 2.73 -32.05
N MET A 351 14.08 3.15 -31.12
CA MET A 351 15.07 4.21 -31.32
C MET A 351 16.47 3.62 -31.45
N ASN A 352 17.08 3.80 -32.63
CA ASN A 352 18.52 3.67 -32.84
C ASN A 352 19.23 4.88 -32.23
N LYS A 353 20.32 4.67 -31.50
CA LYS A 353 21.39 5.68 -31.34
C LYS A 353 22.74 5.05 -31.65
N LYS A 354 23.33 5.49 -32.77
CA LYS A 354 24.79 5.55 -32.92
C LYS A 354 25.25 6.70 -32.03
N ILE A 355 26.07 6.40 -31.03
CA ILE A 355 26.83 7.42 -30.31
C ILE A 355 28.04 7.74 -31.20
N ASP A 356 28.03 8.92 -31.83
CA ASP A 356 29.26 9.53 -32.32
C ASP A 356 29.91 10.19 -31.10
N PHE A 357 30.93 9.53 -30.53
CA PHE A 357 31.69 10.11 -29.44
C PHE A 357 32.42 11.36 -29.94
N LEU A 358 32.29 12.46 -29.20
CA LEU A 358 33.11 13.63 -29.43
C LEU A 358 34.55 13.27 -29.01
N LYS A 359 35.40 12.97 -29.99
CA LYS A 359 36.81 12.75 -29.72
C LYS A 359 37.46 14.09 -29.34
N ILE A 360 37.84 14.24 -28.09
CA ILE A 360 38.51 15.42 -27.56
C ILE A 360 40.02 15.15 -27.58
N GLU A 361 40.79 16.07 -28.16
CA GLU A 361 42.25 16.04 -28.13
C GLU A 361 42.74 17.18 -27.23
N THR A 362 43.21 16.85 -26.02
CA THR A 362 43.86 17.76 -25.07
C THR A 362 45.19 17.18 -24.61
N ASP A 363 46.11 18.05 -24.20
CA ASP A 363 47.39 17.65 -23.61
C ASP A 363 47.26 17.30 -22.12
N ASP A 364 46.12 17.63 -21.50
CA ASP A 364 45.78 17.42 -20.09
C ASP A 364 44.25 17.59 -19.90
N PHE A 365 43.56 16.58 -19.34
CA PHE A 365 42.11 16.65 -19.07
C PHE A 365 41.79 17.40 -17.78
N ASP A 366 42.72 17.47 -16.83
CA ASP A 366 42.57 18.25 -15.59
C ASP A 366 43.89 18.96 -15.23
N PRO A 367 44.06 20.22 -15.62
CA PRO A 367 45.27 20.98 -15.29
C PRO A 367 45.49 21.26 -13.80
N LEU A 368 44.53 20.96 -12.92
CA LEU A 368 44.62 21.24 -11.48
C LEU A 368 45.27 20.08 -10.72
N VAL A 369 45.16 18.85 -11.21
CA VAL A 369 45.62 17.62 -10.55
C VAL A 369 46.11 16.58 -11.56
N ASP A 370 47.03 15.69 -11.13
CA ASP A 370 47.38 14.48 -11.90
C ASP A 370 46.32 13.41 -11.62
N ILE A 371 45.59 12.96 -12.65
CA ILE A 371 44.37 12.16 -12.49
C ILE A 371 44.70 10.74 -12.02
N ASN A 372 44.00 10.34 -10.96
CA ASN A 372 43.89 9.00 -10.45
C ASN A 372 42.43 8.60 -10.57
N VAL A 373 42.15 7.54 -11.33
CA VAL A 373 40.82 6.95 -11.40
C VAL A 373 40.67 5.93 -10.28
N GLY A 374 39.54 5.98 -9.59
CA GLY A 374 39.12 5.10 -8.52
C GLY A 374 37.90 4.30 -8.92
N VAL A 375 37.90 2.99 -8.68
CA VAL A 375 36.68 2.17 -8.75
C VAL A 375 36.23 1.87 -7.33
N LYS A 376 35.12 2.46 -6.91
CA LYS A 376 34.49 2.24 -5.61
C LYS A 376 33.57 1.03 -5.72
N ILE A 377 33.74 0.06 -4.82
CA ILE A 377 32.81 -1.06 -4.69
C ILE A 377 31.85 -0.76 -3.56
N GLU A 378 30.58 -0.54 -3.92
CA GLU A 378 29.53 -0.08 -3.01
C GLU A 378 28.86 -1.27 -2.32
N ARG A 379 28.57 -2.33 -3.07
CA ARG A 379 28.01 -3.58 -2.57
C ARG A 379 28.45 -4.77 -3.41
N ILE A 380 28.57 -5.92 -2.78
CA ILE A 380 28.87 -7.20 -3.42
C ILE A 380 27.94 -8.28 -2.90
N ARG A 381 27.56 -9.22 -3.77
CA ARG A 381 26.82 -10.43 -3.40
C ARG A 381 27.50 -11.68 -3.96
N PHE A 382 28.21 -12.40 -3.10
CA PHE A 382 29.07 -13.53 -3.47
C PHE A 382 28.75 -14.78 -2.63
N PRO A 383 28.05 -15.79 -3.16
CA PRO A 383 27.60 -16.96 -2.41
C PRO A 383 28.74 -17.86 -1.92
N LYS A 384 29.93 -17.71 -2.48
CA LYS A 384 31.15 -18.43 -2.09
C LYS A 384 32.35 -17.48 -2.15
N LYS A 385 33.40 -17.81 -1.40
CA LYS A 385 34.65 -17.03 -1.42
C LYS A 385 35.22 -17.06 -2.83
N GLU A 386 35.24 -15.89 -3.47
CA GLU A 386 35.71 -15.75 -4.83
C GLU A 386 36.79 -14.67 -4.89
N LYS A 387 37.76 -14.86 -5.79
CA LYS A 387 38.73 -13.82 -6.09
C LYS A 387 38.10 -12.88 -7.11
N PHE A 388 38.07 -11.60 -6.79
CA PHE A 388 37.62 -10.56 -7.69
C PHE A 388 38.81 -9.68 -8.06
N GLU A 389 38.93 -9.38 -9.35
CA GLU A 389 40.02 -8.56 -9.88
C GLU A 389 39.45 -7.39 -10.67
N ILE A 390 40.04 -6.20 -10.45
CA ILE A 390 39.77 -5.00 -11.23
C ILE A 390 41.06 -4.60 -11.91
N LEU A 391 41.00 -4.38 -13.21
CA LEU A 391 42.10 -3.81 -13.98
C LEU A 391 41.73 -2.39 -14.36
N ILE A 392 42.57 -1.41 -14.05
CA ILE A 392 42.45 -0.02 -14.52
C ILE A 392 43.65 0.24 -15.43
N ASP A 393 43.42 0.44 -16.73
CA ASP A 393 44.46 0.53 -17.77
C ASP A 393 45.45 -0.65 -17.72
N GLY A 394 44.91 -1.84 -17.47
CA GLY A 394 45.68 -3.09 -17.38
C GLY A 394 46.42 -3.29 -16.05
N ASN A 395 46.47 -2.30 -15.15
CA ASN A 395 47.04 -2.45 -13.82
C ASN A 395 46.08 -3.21 -12.91
N ARG A 396 46.55 -4.33 -12.35
CA ARG A 396 45.71 -5.29 -11.64
C ARG A 396 45.62 -4.99 -10.14
N ASN A 397 44.40 -4.76 -9.68
CA ASN A 397 43.99 -4.82 -8.29
C ASN A 397 43.18 -6.10 -8.04
N SER A 398 43.29 -6.69 -6.85
CA SER A 398 42.50 -7.88 -6.51
C SER A 398 42.17 -7.96 -5.03
N SER A 399 40.96 -8.41 -4.74
CA SER A 399 40.49 -8.73 -3.38
C SER A 399 39.79 -10.09 -3.36
N ILE A 400 39.55 -10.61 -2.16
CA ILE A 400 38.71 -11.80 -1.96
C ILE A 400 37.45 -11.35 -1.26
N PHE A 401 36.32 -11.66 -1.87
CA PHE A 401 35.01 -11.23 -1.43
C PHE A 401 34.12 -12.45 -1.15
N TYR A 402 33.16 -12.29 -0.24
CA TYR A 402 32.24 -13.32 0.18
C TYR A 402 31.04 -12.73 0.91
N GLY A 403 29.87 -13.34 0.74
CA GLY A 403 28.65 -12.90 1.40
C GLY A 403 28.02 -11.72 0.68
N ASP A 404 27.12 -11.06 1.40
CA ASP A 404 26.46 -9.82 0.98
C ASP A 404 27.04 -8.71 1.87
N GLU A 405 27.92 -7.90 1.31
CA GLU A 405 28.75 -6.94 2.06
C GLU A 405 28.85 -5.60 1.32
N ASN A 406 28.98 -4.52 2.08
CA ASN A 406 29.29 -3.18 1.58
C ASN A 406 30.75 -2.87 1.97
N PRO A 407 31.73 -3.22 1.11
CA PRO A 407 33.13 -3.22 1.52
C PRO A 407 33.73 -1.82 1.64
N GLU A 408 33.09 -0.79 1.06
CA GLU A 408 33.57 0.60 1.01
C GLU A 408 35.03 0.72 0.54
N VAL A 409 35.45 -0.15 -0.38
CA VAL A 409 36.81 -0.17 -0.93
C VAL A 409 36.85 0.63 -2.24
N ILE A 410 37.87 1.48 -2.37
CA ILE A 410 38.18 2.16 -3.64
C ILE A 410 39.53 1.67 -4.15
N PHE A 411 39.56 1.20 -5.39
CA PHE A 411 40.77 0.80 -6.09
C PHE A 411 41.29 1.96 -6.94
N TRP A 412 42.32 2.65 -6.44
CA TRP A 412 42.92 3.80 -7.12
C TRP A 412 44.03 3.39 -8.09
N GLN A 413 44.10 4.10 -9.21
CA GLN A 413 45.17 3.96 -10.19
C GLN A 413 45.44 5.30 -10.88
N ASN A 414 46.71 5.71 -10.92
CA ASN A 414 47.19 6.82 -11.74
C ASN A 414 47.05 6.46 -13.22
N VAL A 415 46.47 7.36 -14.01
CA VAL A 415 46.16 7.15 -15.44
C VAL A 415 46.94 8.14 -16.33
N ASP A 416 46.80 7.99 -17.65
CA ASP A 416 47.42 8.90 -18.62
C ASP A 416 46.41 9.98 -19.00
N ASP A 417 46.53 11.16 -18.39
CA ASP A 417 45.60 12.30 -18.48
C ASP A 417 45.52 12.94 -19.88
N LYS A 418 46.20 12.34 -20.87
CA LYS A 418 46.12 12.68 -22.30
C LYS A 418 45.15 11.78 -23.05
N LYS A 419 44.70 10.69 -22.43
CA LYS A 419 43.76 9.74 -23.03
C LYS A 419 42.39 9.97 -22.43
N GLN A 420 41.44 10.32 -23.30
CA GLN A 420 40.04 10.52 -22.92
C GLN A 420 39.44 9.30 -22.22
N PHE A 421 39.77 8.09 -22.69
CA PHE A 421 39.16 6.85 -22.18
C PHE A 421 40.13 6.02 -21.34
N VAL A 422 39.67 5.63 -20.16
CA VAL A 422 40.34 4.69 -19.25
C VAL A 422 39.63 3.33 -19.34
N GLU A 423 40.36 2.26 -19.68
CA GLU A 423 39.79 0.91 -19.74
C GLU A 423 39.73 0.31 -18.32
N ILE A 424 38.52 0.00 -17.85
CA ILE A 424 38.30 -0.67 -16.57
C ILE A 424 37.72 -2.06 -16.85
N SER A 425 38.33 -3.09 -16.26
CA SER A 425 37.87 -4.47 -16.42
C SER A 425 37.61 -5.16 -15.10
N PHE A 426 36.40 -5.71 -14.96
CA PHE A 426 35.98 -6.51 -13.83
C PHE A 426 36.09 -7.99 -14.17
N ILE A 427 36.81 -8.76 -13.35
CA ILE A 427 37.07 -10.17 -13.61
C ILE A 427 36.65 -11.00 -12.38
N SER A 428 35.71 -11.91 -12.62
CA SER A 428 35.23 -12.90 -11.64
C SER A 428 34.78 -14.17 -12.38
N ASP A 429 35.05 -15.35 -11.81
CA ASP A 429 34.62 -16.66 -12.35
C ASP A 429 34.90 -16.85 -13.85
N PHE A 430 36.11 -16.48 -14.30
CA PHE A 430 36.57 -16.50 -15.71
C PHE A 430 35.76 -15.64 -16.69
N LYS A 431 34.81 -14.85 -16.20
CA LYS A 431 34.12 -13.81 -16.97
C LYS A 431 34.86 -12.48 -16.80
N ARG A 432 34.85 -11.69 -17.87
CA ARG A 432 35.43 -10.35 -17.91
C ARG A 432 34.38 -9.40 -18.45
N PHE A 433 34.08 -8.36 -17.68
CA PHE A 433 33.25 -7.22 -18.08
C PHE A 433 34.17 -6.02 -18.23
N ASN A 434 34.00 -5.23 -19.28
CA ASN A 434 34.82 -4.07 -19.59
C ASN A 434 33.94 -2.84 -19.76
N ILE A 435 34.33 -1.77 -19.08
CA ILE A 435 33.79 -0.43 -19.28
C ILE A 435 34.92 0.51 -19.68
N PHE A 436 34.55 1.62 -20.30
CA PHE A 436 35.43 2.68 -20.75
C PHE A 436 34.95 3.97 -20.10
N TYR A 437 35.71 4.46 -19.12
CA TYR A 437 35.42 5.69 -18.39
C TYR A 437 35.95 6.91 -19.16
N ASP A 438 35.12 7.92 -19.37
CA ASP A 438 35.44 9.14 -20.09
C ASP A 438 35.87 10.25 -19.13
N LEU A 439 37.16 10.62 -19.18
CA LEU A 439 37.73 11.69 -18.35
C LEU A 439 37.17 13.08 -18.69
N ALA A 440 36.48 13.23 -19.82
CA ALA A 440 35.88 14.50 -20.23
C ALA A 440 34.47 14.71 -19.68
N THR A 441 33.76 13.62 -19.38
CA THR A 441 32.31 13.68 -19.10
C THR A 441 31.88 12.84 -17.91
N GLY A 442 32.83 12.43 -17.05
CA GLY A 442 32.55 11.69 -15.81
C GLY A 442 31.82 10.36 -15.94
N SER A 443 31.47 9.93 -17.14
CA SER A 443 30.55 8.82 -17.45
C SER A 443 31.29 7.68 -18.14
N TRP A 444 30.64 6.52 -18.26
CA TRP A 444 31.22 5.34 -18.89
C TRP A 444 30.23 4.60 -19.78
N PHE A 445 30.80 3.75 -20.63
CA PHE A 445 30.06 2.86 -21.52
C PHE A 445 30.81 1.53 -21.67
N GLY A 446 30.15 0.52 -22.24
CA GLY A 446 30.75 -0.78 -22.52
C GLY A 446 29.78 -1.90 -22.16
N ASP A 447 30.24 -2.84 -21.34
CA ASP A 447 29.39 -3.91 -20.83
C ASP A 447 28.39 -3.42 -19.76
N ASP A 448 28.58 -2.23 -19.20
CA ASP A 448 27.66 -1.49 -18.33
C ASP A 448 27.49 -0.06 -18.90
N PHE A 449 26.25 0.44 -18.92
CA PHE A 449 25.88 1.73 -19.51
C PHE A 449 24.51 2.22 -19.01
N ILE A 450 24.25 3.52 -19.10
CA ILE A 450 22.95 4.10 -18.70
C ILE A 450 21.78 3.45 -19.46
N GLY A 451 20.85 2.86 -18.71
CA GLY A 451 19.67 2.17 -19.25
C GLY A 451 19.90 0.73 -19.69
N ASP A 452 20.99 0.10 -19.24
CA ASP A 452 21.09 -1.36 -19.25
C ASP A 452 20.09 -2.01 -18.28
N GLY A 453 19.99 -3.34 -18.34
CA GLY A 453 18.94 -4.06 -17.63
C GLY A 453 19.20 -4.28 -16.15
N ASP A 454 20.45 -4.21 -15.69
CA ASP A 454 20.85 -4.33 -14.29
C ASP A 454 21.07 -2.99 -13.59
N GLY A 455 21.17 -1.91 -14.34
CA GLY A 455 21.32 -0.54 -13.84
C GLY A 455 22.76 -0.06 -13.95
N TYR A 456 22.90 1.23 -14.27
CA TYR A 456 24.20 1.88 -14.38
C TYR A 456 25.04 1.76 -13.09
N GLY A 457 26.22 1.15 -13.19
CA GLY A 457 27.06 0.84 -12.04
C GLY A 457 26.73 -0.48 -11.36
N HIS A 458 26.07 -1.42 -12.05
CA HIS A 458 25.71 -2.73 -11.51
C HIS A 458 26.02 -3.82 -12.52
N ILE A 459 26.93 -4.74 -12.15
CA ILE A 459 27.28 -5.89 -13.00
C ILE A 459 26.74 -7.19 -12.40
N ARG A 460 25.94 -7.90 -13.20
CA ARG A 460 25.48 -9.25 -12.87
C ARG A 460 26.27 -10.37 -13.53
N PHE A 461 26.84 -11.23 -12.70
CA PHE A 461 27.30 -12.57 -13.06
C PHE A 461 26.20 -13.60 -12.77
N SER A 462 26.37 -14.84 -13.24
CA SER A 462 25.34 -15.89 -13.11
C SER A 462 24.89 -16.17 -11.67
N ASN A 463 25.73 -15.91 -10.66
CA ASN A 463 25.37 -16.02 -9.23
C ASN A 463 26.09 -14.95 -8.38
N TYR A 464 26.57 -13.86 -8.98
CA TYR A 464 27.29 -12.81 -8.26
C TYR A 464 26.82 -11.45 -8.75
N GLU A 465 26.70 -10.48 -7.85
CA GLU A 465 26.32 -9.11 -8.19
C GLU A 465 27.31 -8.14 -7.57
N ILE A 466 27.57 -7.04 -8.28
CA ILE A 466 28.52 -6.01 -7.89
C ILE A 466 27.93 -4.65 -8.24
N TRP A 467 27.71 -3.84 -7.22
CA TRP A 467 27.41 -2.42 -7.37
C TRP A 467 28.70 -1.64 -7.21
N PHE A 468 28.99 -0.78 -8.16
CA PHE A 468 30.20 0.00 -8.22
C PHE A 468 29.92 1.41 -8.73
N ASP A 469 30.85 2.31 -8.41
CA ASP A 469 30.87 3.67 -8.91
C ASP A 469 32.30 3.97 -9.39
N VAL A 470 32.43 4.74 -10.46
CA VAL A 470 33.74 5.23 -10.90
C VAL A 470 33.91 6.67 -10.40
N THR A 471 35.06 6.96 -9.81
CA THR A 471 35.42 8.26 -9.25
C THR A 471 36.84 8.62 -9.65
N TYR A 472 37.26 9.85 -9.39
CA TYR A 472 38.62 10.33 -9.62
C TYR A 472 39.00 11.31 -8.49
N ASN A 473 40.27 11.70 -8.42
CA ASN A 473 40.77 12.67 -7.45
C ASN A 473 40.43 14.12 -7.86
N ASP A 474 39.14 14.42 -7.86
CA ASP A 474 38.56 15.73 -8.12
C ASP A 474 39.10 16.82 -7.17
N TYR A 475 39.35 18.04 -7.68
CA TYR A 475 40.02 19.12 -6.95
C TYR A 475 39.15 19.69 -5.83
N ASP A 476 37.88 19.96 -6.08
CA ASP A 476 36.93 20.52 -5.11
C ASP A 476 35.91 19.50 -4.59
N ASN A 477 35.89 18.29 -5.15
CA ASN A 477 35.15 17.11 -4.70
C ASN A 477 33.62 17.22 -4.90
N ASP A 478 33.18 17.78 -6.02
CA ASP A 478 31.78 17.80 -6.41
C ASP A 478 31.35 16.73 -7.42
N ARG A 479 32.31 15.95 -7.92
CA ARG A 479 32.12 14.84 -8.87
C ARG A 479 31.91 15.27 -10.32
N LEU A 480 32.11 16.55 -10.65
CA LEU A 480 32.13 17.05 -12.03
C LEU A 480 33.57 17.12 -12.54
N THR A 481 33.82 16.62 -13.75
CA THR A 481 35.17 16.69 -14.31
C THR A 481 35.54 18.14 -14.62
N TYR A 482 36.82 18.47 -14.53
CA TYR A 482 37.32 19.79 -14.94
C TYR A 482 36.84 20.18 -16.35
N TRP A 483 36.73 19.19 -17.26
CA TRP A 483 36.24 19.43 -18.61
C TRP A 483 34.76 19.81 -18.65
N GLU A 484 33.90 19.13 -17.89
CA GLU A 484 32.49 19.48 -17.73
C GLU A 484 32.32 20.90 -17.23
N GLU A 485 33.01 21.24 -16.14
CA GLU A 485 32.89 22.56 -15.53
C GLU A 485 33.31 23.69 -16.48
N ILE A 486 34.43 23.53 -17.20
CA ILE A 486 34.91 24.58 -18.11
C ILE A 486 34.13 24.64 -19.42
N ASN A 487 33.78 23.49 -20.00
CA ASN A 487 33.33 23.42 -21.40
C ASN A 487 31.85 23.09 -21.56
N ILE A 488 31.20 22.49 -20.56
CA ILE A 488 29.80 22.05 -20.63
C ILE A 488 28.93 22.93 -19.74
N TYR A 489 29.23 22.98 -18.44
CA TYR A 489 28.41 23.67 -17.43
C TYR A 489 28.84 25.11 -17.19
N HIS A 490 30.07 25.47 -17.56
CA HIS A 490 30.64 26.80 -17.34
C HIS A 490 30.63 27.24 -15.85
N THR A 491 30.87 26.28 -14.95
CA THR A 491 31.06 26.46 -13.51
C THR A 491 32.54 26.70 -13.17
N ASN A 492 32.89 26.77 -11.88
CA ASN A 492 34.22 27.15 -11.42
C ASN A 492 34.94 25.95 -10.78
N PRO A 493 35.98 25.37 -11.42
CA PRO A 493 36.65 24.13 -10.97
C PRO A 493 37.51 24.25 -9.70
N TYR A 494 37.32 25.33 -8.95
CA TYR A 494 37.94 25.56 -7.66
C TYR A 494 36.89 25.65 -6.53
N GLU A 495 35.60 25.56 -6.86
CA GLU A 495 34.46 25.80 -5.98
C GLU A 495 33.39 24.74 -6.21
N SER A 496 33.32 23.77 -5.28
CA SER A 496 32.39 22.66 -5.31
C SER A 496 30.92 23.07 -5.55
N ASP A 497 30.32 22.47 -6.58
CA ASP A 497 28.90 22.56 -6.93
C ASP A 497 28.03 21.47 -6.26
N TYR A 498 28.62 20.61 -5.43
CA TYR A 498 27.97 19.43 -4.87
C TYR A 498 26.67 19.76 -4.14
N GLY A 499 25.57 19.11 -4.54
CA GLY A 499 24.26 19.28 -3.93
C GLY A 499 23.53 20.57 -4.32
N ILE A 500 24.07 21.37 -5.25
CA ILE A 500 23.36 22.53 -5.81
C ILE A 500 22.29 22.04 -6.79
N ASP A 501 21.08 22.59 -6.64
CA ASP A 501 19.95 22.48 -7.56
C ASP A 501 19.84 23.81 -8.31
N TYR A 502 20.43 23.88 -9.51
CA TYR A 502 20.65 25.12 -10.23
C TYR A 502 19.37 25.66 -10.87
N ASP A 503 18.45 24.79 -11.29
CA ASP A 503 17.20 25.15 -11.95
C ASP A 503 15.94 24.98 -11.08
N ASN A 504 16.11 24.49 -9.84
CA ASN A 504 15.10 24.36 -8.78
C ASN A 504 14.01 23.34 -9.10
N ASP A 505 14.37 22.22 -9.73
CA ASP A 505 13.45 21.12 -10.02
C ASP A 505 13.47 19.97 -8.99
N GLY A 506 14.37 20.05 -8.01
CA GLY A 506 14.40 19.20 -6.81
C GLY A 506 15.49 18.15 -6.78
N VAL A 507 16.32 18.03 -7.82
CA VAL A 507 17.52 17.15 -7.84
C VAL A 507 18.81 17.98 -7.91
N SER A 508 19.95 17.35 -7.61
CA SER A 508 21.25 18.03 -7.59
C SER A 508 22.07 17.74 -8.85
N ILE A 509 22.94 18.70 -9.20
CA ILE A 509 23.80 18.66 -10.38
C ILE A 509 24.58 17.35 -10.52
N GLU A 510 25.16 16.81 -9.43
CA GLU A 510 25.96 15.57 -9.51
C GLU A 510 25.10 14.32 -9.79
N TRP A 511 23.82 14.34 -9.42
CA TRP A 511 22.90 13.25 -9.72
C TRP A 511 22.38 13.37 -11.16
N GLU A 512 22.05 14.59 -11.59
CA GLU A 512 21.62 14.87 -12.95
C GLU A 512 22.70 14.50 -13.97
N ASP A 513 23.93 14.95 -13.72
CA ASP A 513 25.10 14.64 -14.54
C ASP A 513 25.30 13.12 -14.68
N LYS A 514 25.32 12.40 -13.54
CA LYS A 514 25.49 10.94 -13.51
C LYS A 514 24.47 10.19 -14.38
N TYR A 515 23.22 10.66 -14.42
CA TYR A 515 22.12 10.00 -15.13
C TYR A 515 21.75 10.66 -16.48
N GLY A 516 22.50 11.67 -16.90
CA GLY A 516 22.35 12.33 -18.20
C GLY A 516 21.15 13.29 -18.30
N TYR A 517 20.74 13.88 -17.18
CA TYR A 517 19.80 15.01 -17.11
C TYR A 517 20.55 16.34 -17.21
N SER A 518 19.83 17.47 -17.31
CA SER A 518 20.42 18.78 -17.57
C SER A 518 20.37 19.70 -16.34
N PRO A 519 21.51 19.98 -15.67
CA PRO A 519 21.56 20.78 -14.44
C PRO A 519 21.05 22.23 -14.51
N PHE A 520 20.76 22.73 -15.71
CA PHE A 520 20.34 24.11 -15.95
C PHE A 520 19.01 24.21 -16.70
N SER A 521 18.25 23.12 -16.82
CA SER A 521 17.02 23.07 -17.61
C SER A 521 15.92 22.20 -16.99
N ALA A 522 15.34 22.69 -15.89
CA ALA A 522 14.26 22.07 -15.13
C ALA A 522 13.41 21.02 -15.86
N GLU A 523 13.57 19.78 -15.43
CA GLU A 523 12.74 18.65 -15.78
C GLU A 523 11.58 18.50 -14.77
N ASN A 524 10.72 17.51 -14.98
CA ASN A 524 9.66 17.20 -14.02
C ASN A 524 9.96 15.87 -13.32
N HIS A 525 11.05 15.85 -12.54
CA HIS A 525 11.51 14.65 -11.83
C HIS A 525 10.45 14.00 -10.95
N SER A 526 9.45 14.77 -10.49
CA SER A 526 8.32 14.24 -9.71
C SER A 526 7.33 13.37 -10.50
N LEU A 527 7.37 13.40 -11.84
CA LEU A 527 6.48 12.62 -12.72
C LEU A 527 7.24 11.69 -13.68
N LEU A 528 8.58 11.76 -13.71
CA LEU A 528 9.40 10.91 -14.57
C LEU A 528 9.70 9.60 -13.86
N ASP A 529 9.28 8.48 -14.45
CA ASP A 529 9.55 7.11 -14.02
C ASP A 529 9.97 6.32 -15.28
N PRO A 530 11.26 6.37 -15.66
CA PRO A 530 11.73 5.84 -16.95
C PRO A 530 11.63 4.31 -17.08
N ASP A 531 11.78 3.57 -15.99
CA ASP A 531 11.82 2.10 -15.98
C ASP A 531 10.50 1.45 -15.53
N ASN A 532 9.54 2.28 -15.09
CA ASN A 532 8.16 1.92 -14.73
C ASN A 532 8.11 0.95 -13.55
N ASP A 533 8.97 1.14 -12.55
CA ASP A 533 8.88 0.42 -11.29
C ASP A 533 7.95 1.11 -10.27
N GLY A 534 7.45 2.30 -10.63
CA GLY A 534 6.58 3.12 -9.82
C GLY A 534 7.32 4.27 -9.15
N LEU A 535 8.65 4.29 -9.10
CA LEU A 535 9.47 5.32 -8.46
C LEU A 535 9.75 6.46 -9.43
N SER A 536 9.39 7.68 -9.02
CA SER A 536 9.77 8.87 -9.79
C SER A 536 11.25 9.17 -9.59
N ASN A 537 11.88 9.87 -10.53
CA ASN A 537 13.26 10.31 -10.41
C ASN A 537 13.55 11.06 -9.10
N LEU A 538 12.56 11.80 -8.56
CA LEU A 538 12.71 12.49 -7.28
C LEU A 538 12.80 11.51 -6.10
N GLU A 539 12.07 10.40 -6.15
CA GLU A 539 12.12 9.33 -5.15
C GLU A 539 13.38 8.48 -5.32
N GLU A 540 13.79 8.20 -6.55
CA GLU A 540 15.09 7.60 -6.89
C GLU A 540 16.25 8.44 -6.34
N TYR A 541 16.20 9.76 -6.53
CA TYR A 541 17.17 10.68 -5.95
C TYR A 541 17.16 10.62 -4.43
N TYR A 542 15.99 10.58 -3.79
CA TYR A 542 15.87 10.40 -2.35
C TYR A 542 16.51 9.08 -1.88
N MET A 543 16.39 8.01 -2.68
CA MET A 543 16.90 6.67 -2.41
C MET A 543 18.33 6.41 -2.92
N ARG A 544 19.02 7.40 -3.49
CA ARG A 544 20.35 7.23 -4.12
C ARG A 544 21.42 6.55 -3.24
N TYR A 545 21.37 6.74 -1.91
CA TYR A 545 22.31 6.10 -0.99
C TYR A 545 21.99 4.63 -0.69
N ASN A 546 20.81 4.17 -1.13
CA ASN A 546 20.36 2.80 -1.09
C ASN A 546 20.53 2.11 -2.45
N LEU A 547 21.37 2.65 -3.34
CA LEU A 547 21.68 2.10 -4.67
C LEU A 547 20.50 2.10 -5.66
N SER A 548 19.58 3.06 -5.49
CA SER A 548 18.48 3.31 -6.44
C SER A 548 19.02 3.70 -7.82
N ASN A 549 18.35 3.25 -8.88
CA ASN A 549 18.67 3.58 -10.25
C ASN A 549 17.43 3.98 -11.07
N PRO A 550 17.34 5.22 -11.61
CA PRO A 550 16.15 5.68 -12.34
C PRO A 550 15.91 4.99 -13.69
N PHE A 551 16.78 4.06 -14.11
CA PHE A 551 16.62 3.30 -15.33
C PHE A 551 16.61 1.79 -15.12
N ALA A 552 16.63 1.30 -13.87
CA ALA A 552 16.60 -0.12 -13.56
C ALA A 552 15.72 -0.41 -12.34
N LYS A 553 14.81 -1.37 -12.52
CA LYS A 553 13.69 -1.60 -11.62
C LYS A 553 14.14 -1.93 -10.21
N ASP A 554 13.66 -1.15 -9.26
CA ASP A 554 13.92 -1.27 -7.85
C ASP A 554 12.66 -1.65 -7.06
N ILE A 555 12.85 -2.41 -5.98
CA ILE A 555 11.82 -2.65 -4.96
C ILE A 555 12.47 -2.49 -3.59
N PHE A 556 12.03 -1.47 -2.86
CA PHE A 556 12.46 -1.22 -1.48
C PHE A 556 11.53 -1.94 -0.50
N ILE A 557 12.11 -2.69 0.44
CA ILE A 557 11.39 -3.48 1.44
C ILE A 557 11.95 -3.19 2.82
N GLU A 558 11.07 -2.86 3.75
CA GLU A 558 11.39 -2.79 5.17
C GLU A 558 10.74 -3.97 5.90
N ILE A 559 11.52 -4.68 6.71
CA ILE A 559 11.08 -5.83 7.49
C ILE A 559 11.24 -5.56 8.98
N ASP A 560 10.11 -5.39 9.64
CA ASP A 560 9.99 -5.36 11.08
C ASP A 560 9.59 -6.73 11.63
N TYR A 561 10.02 -7.04 12.84
CA TYR A 561 9.82 -8.38 13.40
C TYR A 561 9.53 -8.40 14.89
N MET A 562 8.63 -9.28 15.31
CA MET A 562 8.48 -9.60 16.72
C MET A 562 9.65 -10.46 17.23
N PRO A 563 9.93 -10.44 18.56
CA PRO A 563 10.96 -11.27 19.16
C PRO A 563 10.87 -12.73 18.72
N GLN A 564 12.01 -13.32 18.34
CA GLN A 564 12.17 -14.69 17.84
C GLN A 564 11.77 -14.92 16.36
N TYR A 565 11.25 -13.91 15.66
CA TYR A 565 10.78 -14.07 14.28
C TYR A 565 11.57 -13.28 13.24
N ARG A 566 12.73 -12.74 13.61
CA ARG A 566 13.67 -12.14 12.66
C ARG A 566 13.93 -13.09 11.48
N ILE A 567 13.82 -12.57 10.26
CA ILE A 567 14.03 -13.35 9.04
C ILE A 567 15.47 -13.87 8.94
N TYR A 568 15.62 -15.04 8.32
CA TYR A 568 16.91 -15.66 8.05
C TYR A 568 17.60 -14.97 6.87
N ASN A 569 18.91 -14.75 6.95
CA ASN A 569 19.68 -14.19 5.85
C ASN A 569 19.57 -15.06 4.59
N GLU A 570 19.56 -16.39 4.74
CA GLU A 570 19.39 -17.28 3.59
C GLU A 570 18.03 -17.13 2.92
N SER A 571 16.98 -16.77 3.66
CA SER A 571 15.67 -16.46 3.08
C SER A 571 15.73 -15.18 2.24
N ILE A 572 16.43 -14.14 2.73
CA ILE A 572 16.68 -12.89 2.00
C ILE A 572 17.46 -13.17 0.71
N GLN A 573 18.52 -13.96 0.77
CA GLN A 573 19.32 -14.30 -0.41
C GLN A 573 18.51 -15.06 -1.48
N MET A 574 17.60 -15.95 -1.08
CA MET A 574 16.68 -16.63 -2.01
C MET A 574 15.74 -15.64 -2.74
N LEU A 575 15.32 -14.57 -2.07
CA LEU A 575 14.49 -13.52 -2.67
C LEU A 575 15.30 -12.71 -3.69
N TYR A 576 16.52 -12.28 -3.31
CA TYR A 576 17.44 -11.63 -4.24
C TYR A 576 17.69 -12.49 -5.49
N ASP A 577 17.92 -13.80 -5.33
CA ASP A 577 18.13 -14.72 -6.45
C ASP A 577 16.90 -14.90 -7.36
N ALA A 578 15.69 -14.73 -6.84
CA ALA A 578 14.47 -14.83 -7.63
C ALA A 578 14.29 -13.58 -8.51
N PHE A 579 14.32 -12.39 -7.91
CA PHE A 579 14.06 -11.12 -8.61
C PHE A 579 15.21 -10.68 -9.52
N SER A 580 16.46 -10.93 -9.14
CA SER A 580 17.61 -10.60 -9.98
C SER A 580 17.58 -11.30 -11.35
N LYS A 581 17.00 -12.50 -11.47
CA LYS A 581 16.84 -13.17 -12.78
C LYS A 581 15.92 -12.41 -13.74
N HIS A 582 15.11 -11.50 -13.21
CA HIS A 582 14.12 -10.71 -13.92
C HIS A 582 14.50 -9.23 -14.01
N ASN A 583 15.77 -8.88 -13.75
CA ASN A 583 16.24 -7.49 -13.83
C ASN A 583 15.47 -6.57 -12.88
N ILE A 584 15.20 -7.07 -11.67
CA ILE A 584 14.61 -6.29 -10.59
C ILE A 584 15.56 -6.38 -9.40
N ALA A 585 16.08 -5.24 -8.95
CA ALA A 585 16.87 -5.14 -7.74
C ALA A 585 15.94 -5.04 -6.53
N LEU A 586 16.14 -5.92 -5.55
CA LEU A 586 15.48 -5.75 -4.25
C LEU A 586 16.45 -5.10 -3.27
N HIS A 587 15.92 -4.20 -2.47
CA HIS A 587 16.62 -3.55 -1.37
C HIS A 587 15.89 -3.88 -0.08
N ILE A 588 16.38 -4.89 0.65
CA ILE A 588 15.73 -5.38 1.88
C ILE A 588 16.45 -4.87 3.12
N GLU A 589 15.78 -4.02 3.88
CA GLU A 589 16.19 -3.56 5.20
C GLU A 589 15.46 -4.34 6.29
N VAL A 590 16.18 -4.83 7.31
CA VAL A 590 15.57 -5.45 8.49
C VAL A 590 15.81 -4.52 9.67
N ASP A 591 14.76 -3.78 10.05
CA ASP A 591 14.86 -2.57 10.87
C ASP A 591 14.46 -2.85 12.33
N ASP A 592 13.18 -2.69 12.68
CA ASP A 592 12.73 -2.62 14.07
C ASP A 592 12.28 -3.96 14.68
N GLU A 593 12.55 -4.12 15.98
CA GLU A 593 11.94 -5.18 16.79
C GLU A 593 10.60 -4.71 17.39
N LEU A 594 9.50 -5.32 16.96
CA LEU A 594 8.13 -5.00 17.36
C LEU A 594 7.76 -5.60 18.73
N PRO A 595 6.80 -5.02 19.46
CA PRO A 595 6.24 -5.62 20.67
C PRO A 595 5.63 -7.00 20.38
N TYR A 596 5.90 -7.98 21.25
CA TYR A 596 5.36 -9.33 21.08
C TYR A 596 3.86 -9.39 21.37
N PHE A 597 3.10 -9.89 20.40
CA PHE A 597 1.73 -10.38 20.59
C PHE A 597 1.63 -11.80 20.07
N GLU A 598 0.93 -12.67 20.79
CA GLU A 598 0.71 -14.03 20.30
C GLU A 598 -0.14 -14.02 19.02
N ARG A 599 -1.12 -13.13 18.93
CA ARG A 599 -1.95 -12.91 17.74
C ARG A 599 -2.22 -11.42 17.60
N ILE A 600 -2.13 -10.90 16.38
CA ILE A 600 -2.52 -9.53 16.04
C ILE A 600 -3.70 -9.50 15.09
N TYR A 601 -4.46 -8.41 15.13
CA TYR A 601 -5.53 -8.11 14.19
C TYR A 601 -5.15 -6.88 13.35
N TYR A 602 -6.09 -6.45 12.50
CA TYR A 602 -5.84 -5.39 11.53
C TYR A 602 -5.50 -4.05 12.19
N LYS A 603 -6.10 -3.77 13.35
CA LYS A 603 -5.84 -2.56 14.11
C LYS A 603 -4.39 -2.51 14.58
N GLU A 604 -3.88 -3.57 15.21
CA GLU A 604 -2.49 -3.62 15.65
C GLU A 604 -1.51 -3.56 14.48
N ALA A 605 -1.80 -4.24 13.36
CA ALA A 605 -0.96 -4.16 12.15
C ALA A 605 -0.86 -2.71 11.63
N ARG A 606 -1.98 -1.98 11.60
CA ARG A 606 -1.99 -0.56 11.23
C ARG A 606 -1.31 0.35 12.24
N ASP A 607 -1.42 0.03 13.53
CA ASP A 607 -0.69 0.76 14.56
C ASP A 607 0.83 0.53 14.41
N PHE A 608 1.29 -0.67 14.01
CA PHE A 608 2.71 -0.88 13.70
C PHE A 608 3.16 -0.08 12.48
N TYR A 609 2.41 -0.13 11.38
CA TYR A 609 2.66 0.70 10.20
C TYR A 609 2.78 2.20 10.56
N TRP A 610 1.91 2.69 11.43
CA TRP A 610 1.95 4.09 11.85
C TRP A 610 3.14 4.41 12.78
N ASN A 611 3.37 3.57 13.78
CA ASN A 611 4.31 3.85 14.88
C ASN A 611 5.77 3.59 14.51
N TYR A 612 6.04 2.59 13.66
CA TYR A 612 7.39 2.11 13.33
C TYR A 612 7.79 2.49 11.91
N PHE A 613 6.98 2.11 10.91
CA PHE A 613 7.27 2.43 9.51
C PHE A 613 7.18 3.93 9.21
N LEU A 614 6.02 4.56 9.47
CA LEU A 614 5.84 6.00 9.23
C LEU A 614 6.41 6.90 10.32
N ASN A 615 6.87 6.36 11.44
CA ASN A 615 7.46 7.13 12.55
C ASN A 615 6.57 8.30 13.01
N TYR A 616 5.25 8.07 13.09
CA TYR A 616 4.26 9.08 13.47
C TYR A 616 4.19 10.32 12.53
N ASP A 617 4.65 10.21 11.30
CA ASP A 617 4.63 11.31 10.33
C ASP A 617 3.87 10.92 9.05
N VAL A 618 2.80 11.66 8.77
CA VAL A 618 1.97 11.47 7.57
C VAL A 618 2.68 11.89 6.27
N ASN A 619 3.80 12.61 6.38
CA ASN A 619 4.63 13.02 5.24
C ASN A 619 5.94 12.23 5.16
N ASN A 620 6.06 11.13 5.91
CA ASN A 620 7.25 10.29 5.84
C ASN A 620 7.38 9.70 4.42
N PRO A 621 8.50 9.94 3.71
CA PRO A 621 8.68 9.52 2.32
C PRO A 621 8.78 8.00 2.15
N LYS A 622 8.96 7.22 3.24
CA LYS A 622 8.79 5.76 3.17
C LYS A 622 7.40 5.39 2.62
N HIS A 623 6.37 6.18 2.93
CA HIS A 623 5.05 6.05 2.33
C HIS A 623 5.12 6.38 0.84
N GLY A 624 4.92 5.35 0.01
CA GLY A 624 5.06 5.46 -1.43
C GLY A 624 6.43 5.02 -1.94
N ILE A 625 7.44 4.72 -1.13
CA ILE A 625 8.70 4.17 -1.66
C ILE A 625 8.87 2.70 -1.26
N TYR A 626 8.51 2.36 -0.02
CA TYR A 626 8.78 1.05 0.55
C TYR A 626 7.54 0.16 0.60
N HIS A 627 7.76 -1.14 0.43
CA HIS A 627 6.85 -2.17 0.89
C HIS A 627 7.16 -2.52 2.36
N TYR A 628 6.16 -2.44 3.23
CA TYR A 628 6.33 -2.69 4.66
C TYR A 628 5.95 -4.12 5.04
N ILE A 629 6.83 -4.86 5.71
CA ILE A 629 6.61 -6.26 6.10
C ILE A 629 6.73 -6.41 7.61
N ILE A 630 5.72 -7.02 8.24
CA ILE A 630 5.76 -7.40 9.65
C ILE A 630 5.81 -8.91 9.84
N LEU A 631 6.80 -9.37 10.59
CA LEU A 631 6.99 -10.78 10.96
C LEU A 631 6.43 -11.04 12.36
N VAL A 632 5.29 -11.70 12.43
CA VAL A 632 4.51 -11.83 13.67
C VAL A 632 4.28 -13.29 14.05
N ALA A 633 3.79 -13.56 15.27
CA ALA A 633 3.44 -14.92 15.66
C ALA A 633 2.27 -15.46 14.80
N TYR A 634 1.06 -14.95 15.02
CA TYR A 634 -0.14 -15.28 14.24
C TYR A 634 -0.86 -14.03 13.76
N GLY A 635 -1.43 -14.08 12.55
CA GLY A 635 -2.30 -13.05 12.01
C GLY A 635 -3.78 -13.21 12.42
N PRO A 636 -4.70 -12.40 11.84
CA PRO A 636 -6.11 -12.41 12.20
C PRO A 636 -6.85 -13.70 11.80
N GLY A 637 -6.32 -14.46 10.83
CA GLY A 637 -6.92 -15.70 10.34
C GLY A 637 -6.10 -16.96 10.66
N ALA A 638 -6.46 -18.06 9.99
CA ALA A 638 -5.74 -19.33 10.01
C ALA A 638 -4.72 -19.46 8.85
N ARG A 639 -4.32 -18.34 8.25
CA ARG A 639 -3.39 -18.27 7.11
C ARG A 639 -1.97 -17.94 7.56
N GLY A 640 -0.99 -18.31 6.73
CA GLY A 640 0.43 -18.08 6.99
C GLY A 640 0.91 -16.66 6.69
N GLY A 641 0.15 -15.89 5.92
CA GLY A 641 0.41 -14.49 5.60
C GLY A 641 -0.84 -13.81 5.03
N ASN A 642 -0.75 -12.48 4.89
CA ASN A 642 -1.68 -11.67 4.11
C ASN A 642 -1.07 -10.28 3.82
N ALA A 643 -1.30 -9.71 2.64
CA ALA A 643 -1.18 -8.27 2.42
C ALA A 643 -2.23 -7.48 3.24
N PHE A 644 -1.96 -6.21 3.55
CA PHE A 644 -2.88 -5.29 4.22
C PHE A 644 -2.64 -3.85 3.76
N VAL A 645 -3.56 -2.93 4.08
CA VAL A 645 -3.42 -1.49 3.76
C VAL A 645 -3.19 -0.73 5.07
N GLY A 646 -1.96 -0.29 5.27
CA GLY A 646 -1.58 0.51 6.44
C GLY A 646 -2.25 1.88 6.43
N PHE A 647 -2.18 2.56 5.27
CA PHE A 647 -2.61 3.93 5.10
C PHE A 647 -3.67 4.13 4.00
N ASP A 648 -3.32 3.97 2.73
CA ASP A 648 -4.22 4.24 1.59
C ASP A 648 -4.02 3.27 0.40
N ASN A 649 -2.86 2.62 0.30
CA ASN A 649 -2.55 1.65 -0.75
C ASN A 649 -2.12 0.26 -0.23
N CYS A 650 -2.18 -0.74 -1.12
CA CYS A 650 -1.66 -2.09 -0.84
C CYS A 650 -0.13 -2.10 -0.92
N ASP A 651 0.52 -1.72 0.16
CA ASP A 651 1.98 -1.64 0.28
C ASP A 651 2.52 -2.49 1.45
N SER A 652 1.65 -3.18 2.19
CA SER A 652 2.01 -3.81 3.45
C SER A 652 1.74 -5.32 3.49
N ILE A 653 2.59 -6.07 4.19
CA ILE A 653 2.54 -7.53 4.33
C ILE A 653 2.64 -7.93 5.79
N LEU A 654 1.80 -8.88 6.19
CA LEU A 654 1.93 -9.59 7.45
C LEU A 654 2.32 -11.04 7.18
N LEU A 655 3.39 -11.53 7.82
CA LEU A 655 3.80 -12.93 7.79
C LEU A 655 3.64 -13.58 9.18
N ALA A 656 2.80 -14.62 9.27
CA ALA A 656 2.59 -15.39 10.50
C ALA A 656 3.70 -16.44 10.68
N CYS A 657 4.84 -16.00 11.21
CA CYS A 657 6.03 -16.81 11.42
C CYS A 657 5.81 -18.01 12.34
N ARG A 658 4.98 -17.89 13.40
CA ARG A 658 4.69 -19.03 14.28
C ARG A 658 3.95 -20.14 13.53
N TYR A 659 3.02 -19.76 12.65
CA TYR A 659 2.32 -20.71 11.78
C TYR A 659 3.30 -21.55 10.99
N ILE A 660 4.33 -20.96 10.36
CA ILE A 660 5.36 -21.71 9.62
C ILE A 660 6.19 -22.59 10.58
N ASN A 661 6.61 -22.02 11.71
CA ASN A 661 7.53 -22.66 12.66
C ASN A 661 6.98 -23.92 13.31
N ASP A 662 5.65 -24.02 13.45
CA ASP A 662 4.98 -25.17 14.05
C ASP A 662 5.09 -26.46 13.21
N TRP A 663 5.33 -26.36 11.90
CA TRP A 663 5.37 -27.54 11.00
C TRP A 663 6.55 -27.58 10.03
N ARG A 664 7.34 -26.51 9.89
CA ARG A 664 8.62 -26.48 9.14
C ARG A 664 9.81 -26.27 10.07
N VAL A 665 10.92 -26.96 9.81
CA VAL A 665 12.17 -26.88 10.57
C VAL A 665 13.39 -26.82 9.65
N GLY A 666 14.51 -26.29 10.15
CA GLY A 666 15.78 -26.24 9.42
C GLY A 666 15.64 -25.52 8.08
N GLU A 667 16.24 -26.08 7.04
CA GLU A 667 16.26 -25.47 5.70
C GLU A 667 14.86 -25.27 5.10
N LYS A 668 13.95 -26.23 5.34
CA LYS A 668 12.56 -26.11 4.87
C LYS A 668 11.81 -24.94 5.50
N ARG A 669 12.22 -24.48 6.69
CA ARG A 669 11.65 -23.29 7.32
C ARG A 669 12.13 -22.02 6.63
N LYS A 670 13.42 -21.95 6.29
CA LYS A 670 14.00 -20.78 5.58
C LYS A 670 13.38 -20.63 4.18
N ILE A 671 13.21 -21.75 3.46
CA ILE A 671 12.47 -21.80 2.19
C ILE A 671 11.04 -21.30 2.37
N ALA A 672 10.33 -21.77 3.40
CA ALA A 672 8.95 -21.37 3.64
C ALA A 672 8.81 -19.87 3.99
N TYR A 673 9.76 -19.28 4.71
CA TYR A 673 9.80 -17.83 4.95
C TYR A 673 9.96 -17.05 3.64
N ALA A 674 10.94 -17.41 2.80
CA ALA A 674 11.17 -16.75 1.52
C ALA A 674 9.98 -16.94 0.56
N SER A 675 9.52 -18.18 0.40
CA SER A 675 8.40 -18.54 -0.50
C SER A 675 7.12 -17.80 -0.13
N LEU A 676 6.78 -17.73 1.15
CA LEU A 676 5.55 -17.07 1.58
C LEU A 676 5.67 -15.55 1.61
N LEU A 677 6.84 -14.99 1.92
CA LEU A 677 7.07 -13.55 1.76
C LEU A 677 6.91 -13.14 0.29
N MET A 678 7.52 -13.89 -0.63
CA MET A 678 7.37 -13.67 -2.08
C MET A 678 5.91 -13.84 -2.54
N HIS A 679 5.18 -14.81 -1.99
CA HIS A 679 3.74 -14.96 -2.26
C HIS A 679 2.97 -13.68 -1.92
N GLU A 680 3.14 -13.15 -0.72
CA GLU A 680 2.44 -11.94 -0.28
C GLU A 680 2.94 -10.68 -1.01
N LEU A 681 4.21 -10.64 -1.39
CA LEU A 681 4.76 -9.57 -2.23
C LEU A 681 4.06 -9.56 -3.60
N GLY A 682 3.72 -10.72 -4.16
CA GLY A 682 2.99 -10.81 -5.44
C GLY A 682 1.66 -10.07 -5.41
N HIS A 683 0.97 -10.02 -4.26
CA HIS A 683 -0.25 -9.23 -4.08
C HIS A 683 0.01 -7.71 -4.03
N ASN A 684 1.16 -7.27 -3.53
CA ASN A 684 1.58 -5.86 -3.61
C ASN A 684 2.07 -5.49 -5.02
N LEU A 685 2.28 -6.49 -5.88
CA LEU A 685 2.62 -6.34 -7.30
C LEU A 685 1.41 -6.63 -8.22
N GLY A 686 0.20 -6.55 -7.67
CA GLY A 686 -1.04 -6.60 -8.46
C GLY A 686 -1.54 -7.98 -8.86
N LEU A 687 -0.96 -9.08 -8.36
CA LEU A 687 -1.43 -10.44 -8.71
C LEU A 687 -2.52 -10.92 -7.76
N PHE A 688 -3.73 -11.18 -8.28
CA PHE A 688 -4.86 -11.68 -7.50
C PHE A 688 -5.54 -12.88 -8.17
N GLU A 689 -6.50 -13.49 -7.47
CA GLU A 689 -7.22 -14.66 -8.01
C GLU A 689 -8.05 -14.35 -9.27
N ASP A 690 -8.44 -13.08 -9.45
CA ASP A 690 -9.20 -12.62 -10.62
C ASP A 690 -8.34 -12.56 -11.89
N ASP A 691 -7.02 -12.38 -11.75
CA ASP A 691 -6.08 -12.49 -12.87
C ASP A 691 -5.98 -13.93 -13.37
N PHE A 692 -5.91 -14.87 -12.43
CA PHE A 692 -5.84 -16.29 -12.74
C PHE A 692 -6.34 -17.16 -11.59
N GLY A 693 -7.37 -17.97 -11.83
CA GLY A 693 -7.98 -18.81 -10.79
C GLY A 693 -7.10 -19.89 -10.17
N GLY A 694 -5.82 -20.02 -10.56
CA GLY A 694 -4.80 -20.82 -9.88
C GLY A 694 -4.12 -20.10 -8.71
N ILE A 695 -4.11 -18.76 -8.74
CA ILE A 695 -3.65 -17.88 -7.65
C ILE A 695 -4.60 -18.08 -6.47
N ASP A 696 -4.02 -18.27 -5.29
CA ASP A 696 -4.75 -18.29 -4.02
C ASP A 696 -5.88 -19.34 -3.95
N ASN A 697 -5.75 -20.40 -4.76
CA ASN A 697 -6.80 -21.37 -4.93
C ASN A 697 -6.80 -22.39 -3.79
N GLU A 698 -7.79 -22.32 -2.89
CA GLU A 698 -7.96 -23.25 -1.76
C GLU A 698 -8.05 -24.73 -2.19
N SER A 699 -8.50 -25.00 -3.43
CA SER A 699 -8.54 -26.36 -3.98
C SER A 699 -7.19 -26.89 -4.47
N CYS A 700 -6.12 -26.09 -4.37
CA CYS A 700 -4.74 -26.49 -4.62
C CYS A 700 -4.00 -27.00 -3.39
N ASN A 701 -4.61 -26.95 -2.20
CA ASN A 701 -3.96 -27.34 -0.94
C ASN A 701 -3.78 -28.85 -0.73
N ALA A 702 -4.49 -29.72 -1.46
CA ALA A 702 -4.42 -31.16 -1.22
C ALA A 702 -4.68 -32.04 -2.46
N PRO A 703 -4.03 -33.22 -2.59
CA PRO A 703 -4.16 -34.10 -3.76
C PRO A 703 -5.56 -34.66 -4.04
N TRP A 704 -6.49 -34.61 -3.08
CA TRP A 704 -7.88 -35.05 -3.28
C TRP A 704 -8.80 -33.92 -3.77
N LEU A 705 -8.30 -32.69 -3.91
CA LEU A 705 -9.02 -31.55 -4.44
C LEU A 705 -8.67 -31.34 -5.92
N ALA A 706 -9.63 -30.87 -6.73
CA ALA A 706 -9.47 -30.79 -8.18
C ALA A 706 -8.41 -29.76 -8.61
N GLY A 707 -8.31 -28.61 -7.92
CA GLY A 707 -7.34 -27.56 -8.23
C GLY A 707 -5.90 -28.04 -8.16
N TYR A 708 -5.59 -28.92 -7.20
CA TYR A 708 -4.25 -29.49 -7.01
C TYR A 708 -3.67 -30.10 -8.29
N TRP A 709 -4.53 -30.75 -9.09
CA TRP A 709 -4.13 -31.35 -10.37
C TRP A 709 -4.34 -30.40 -11.55
N LYS A 710 -5.45 -29.64 -11.55
CA LYS A 710 -5.77 -28.69 -12.63
C LYS A 710 -4.67 -27.65 -12.82
N TYR A 711 -4.14 -27.12 -11.72
CA TYR A 711 -3.09 -26.10 -11.69
C TYR A 711 -1.73 -26.69 -11.29
N ALA A 712 -1.48 -27.98 -11.56
CA ALA A 712 -0.21 -28.62 -11.23
C ALA A 712 0.98 -28.00 -11.98
N ASN A 713 0.75 -27.56 -13.21
CA ASN A 713 1.77 -26.92 -14.05
C ASN A 713 2.01 -25.46 -13.66
N TYR A 714 1.11 -24.83 -12.91
CA TYR A 714 1.28 -23.47 -12.43
C TYR A 714 2.35 -23.42 -11.33
N LYS A 715 3.62 -23.31 -11.73
CA LYS A 715 4.81 -23.33 -10.86
C LYS A 715 5.08 -21.93 -10.31
N SER A 716 4.24 -21.52 -9.37
CA SER A 716 4.34 -20.22 -8.72
C SER A 716 4.11 -20.37 -7.22
N CYS A 717 4.80 -19.55 -6.42
CA CYS A 717 4.54 -19.46 -4.98
C CYS A 717 3.11 -18.98 -4.68
N LEU A 718 2.43 -18.30 -5.62
CA LEU A 718 1.01 -17.90 -5.54
C LEU A 718 0.02 -19.08 -5.58
N ASN A 719 0.48 -20.25 -6.02
CA ASN A 719 -0.29 -21.48 -5.97
C ASN A 719 -0.10 -22.13 -4.60
N TYR A 720 -1.19 -22.37 -3.86
CA TYR A 720 -1.11 -23.01 -2.55
C TYR A 720 -0.52 -24.43 -2.55
N ARG A 721 -0.37 -25.06 -3.72
CA ARG A 721 0.41 -26.29 -3.85
C ARG A 721 1.91 -26.08 -3.57
N TYR A 722 2.43 -24.88 -3.81
CA TYR A 722 3.86 -24.54 -3.81
C TYR A 722 4.23 -23.39 -2.87
N SER A 723 3.27 -22.70 -2.23
CA SER A 723 3.44 -21.48 -1.41
C SER A 723 4.36 -21.56 -0.20
N PHE A 724 4.87 -22.74 0.13
CA PHE A 724 5.85 -22.94 1.21
C PHE A 724 7.10 -23.72 0.74
N GLU A 725 7.27 -23.92 -0.56
CA GLU A 725 8.28 -24.81 -1.14
C GLU A 725 8.99 -24.24 -2.38
N LEU A 726 8.40 -23.26 -3.06
CA LEU A 726 8.94 -22.65 -4.29
C LEU A 726 9.17 -21.16 -4.06
N ILE A 727 10.40 -20.69 -4.32
CA ILE A 727 10.76 -19.27 -4.33
C ILE A 727 10.88 -18.81 -5.78
N ASP A 728 9.73 -18.71 -6.44
CA ASP A 728 9.63 -18.17 -7.79
C ASP A 728 8.17 -17.85 -8.11
N TYR A 729 7.96 -16.94 -9.05
CA TYR A 729 6.70 -16.85 -9.76
C TYR A 729 6.77 -17.66 -11.05
N SER A 730 5.63 -17.93 -11.69
CA SER A 730 5.65 -18.67 -12.94
C SER A 730 5.99 -17.78 -14.14
N ASP A 731 6.77 -18.32 -15.07
CA ASP A 731 7.07 -17.74 -16.39
C ASP A 731 6.06 -18.18 -17.49
N GLY A 732 5.05 -18.98 -17.13
CA GLY A 732 4.06 -19.55 -18.06
C GLY A 732 4.62 -20.66 -18.98
N GLY A 733 5.86 -21.11 -18.77
CA GLY A 733 6.56 -22.06 -19.63
C GLY A 733 6.16 -23.53 -19.46
N ASN A 734 5.37 -23.89 -18.45
CA ASN A 734 5.08 -25.27 -18.05
C ASN A 734 3.79 -25.85 -18.67
N GLY A 735 3.20 -25.18 -19.66
CA GLY A 735 2.11 -25.70 -20.48
C GLY A 735 0.70 -25.31 -20.00
N ILE A 736 -0.27 -26.23 -20.09
CA ILE A 736 -1.68 -25.89 -19.84
C ILE A 736 -1.92 -25.48 -18.37
N ASN A 737 -2.73 -24.44 -18.19
CA ASN A 737 -3.03 -23.81 -16.89
C ASN A 737 -1.77 -23.35 -16.15
N ASP A 738 -0.76 -22.87 -16.88
CA ASP A 738 0.38 -22.16 -16.33
C ASP A 738 0.27 -20.68 -16.72
N PHE A 739 0.09 -19.82 -15.73
CA PHE A 739 -0.07 -18.38 -15.92
C PHE A 739 1.30 -17.71 -15.78
N ASN A 740 1.62 -16.76 -16.65
CA ASN A 740 2.88 -16.03 -16.58
C ASN A 740 2.71 -14.86 -15.61
N ASP A 741 3.10 -15.09 -14.36
CA ASP A 741 3.06 -14.09 -13.29
C ASP A 741 4.09 -12.99 -13.54
N TRP A 742 5.31 -13.35 -13.93
CA TRP A 742 6.41 -12.41 -14.15
C TRP A 742 6.12 -11.38 -15.25
N ASP A 743 5.33 -11.76 -16.27
CA ASP A 743 4.86 -10.83 -17.32
C ASP A 743 3.65 -9.99 -16.87
N LYS A 744 2.99 -10.39 -15.77
CA LYS A 744 1.76 -9.74 -15.29
C LYS A 744 1.98 -8.79 -14.11
N ILE A 745 3.04 -8.96 -13.33
CA ILE A 745 3.31 -8.07 -12.17
C ILE A 745 3.29 -6.59 -12.60
N ASP A 746 2.71 -5.77 -11.74
CA ASP A 746 2.72 -4.32 -11.83
C ASP A 746 3.51 -3.76 -10.65
N LEU A 747 4.72 -3.28 -10.93
CA LEU A 747 5.61 -2.73 -9.92
C LEU A 747 5.07 -1.44 -9.31
N SER A 748 4.23 -0.69 -10.03
CA SER A 748 3.64 0.56 -9.56
C SER A 748 2.40 0.37 -8.66
N PHE A 749 1.91 -0.86 -8.53
CA PHE A 749 0.63 -1.16 -7.88
C PHE A 749 0.56 -0.68 -6.42
N PHE A 750 1.68 -0.74 -5.68
CA PHE A 750 1.72 -0.33 -4.27
C PHE A 750 1.52 1.17 -4.06
N LYS A 751 1.74 2.02 -5.08
CA LYS A 751 1.46 3.47 -5.02
C LYS A 751 0.05 3.85 -5.39
N ASN A 752 -0.56 3.07 -6.29
CA ASN A 752 -1.86 3.41 -6.85
C ASN A 752 -2.79 2.21 -6.95
N SER A 753 -2.85 1.44 -5.87
CA SER A 753 -3.61 0.19 -5.85
C SER A 753 -5.10 0.40 -6.15
N TYR A 754 -5.58 -0.25 -7.21
CA TYR A 754 -6.99 -0.46 -7.51
C TYR A 754 -7.19 -1.96 -7.76
N TYR A 755 -7.93 -2.62 -6.87
CA TYR A 755 -8.03 -4.08 -6.87
C TYR A 755 -8.88 -4.65 -8.00
N TYR A 756 -9.66 -3.80 -8.69
CA TYR A 756 -10.59 -4.22 -9.74
C TYR A 756 -10.75 -3.07 -10.73
N GLU A 757 -10.58 -3.35 -12.02
CA GLU A 757 -10.86 -2.41 -13.11
C GLU A 757 -12.32 -2.52 -13.58
#